data_AF-R1F7P8-F1
#
_entry.id   AF-R1F7P8-F1
#
_cell.length_a   1.000
_cell.length_b   1.000
_cell.length_c   1.000
_cell.angle_alpha   90.00
_cell.angle_beta   90.00
_cell.angle_gamma   90.00
#
_symmetry.space_group_name_H-M   'P 1'
#
loop_
_entity.id
_entity.type
_entity.pdbx_description
1 polymer ?
#
loop_
_entity_poly.entity_id
_entity_poly.type
_entity_poly.pdbx_seq_one_letter_code
_entity_poly.pdbx_strand_id
1 'polypeptide(L)'
;MVAFALLRSLASLASVAILAAALCSWGTIGQLSTGIRPLPLRHIHLAVMSDRPASLAATVLTAQASRGESTQLNWWIITTLSRAEVLGALGSSFPVEQVNLLGLNDAVDSLVGKGIIPVWMWEDWQRWRHAPQENASQWRTEASLRVFPPSRDPKHAHPLNLLRLYLSEVPALEHLDRLLLVDDDVLIQQELWPLYDAPLATGTLLQASCSMYEGASQGESQWLNLTNARSTYAETTFIGSIGPHAYSSCDLGERAREEHPCAPLALEPLLLSLEALINYHGERRALGHDGAVGDTAIREQLAWNFGVALLPLNRWRNERLEERVSAWFAANSRFRFFPPDSVASGLGLPYLIFAGAVGCWAEDAVLDGLGYVSDTDLEHSGVYDLRRYTSLHFAGPNKLALDGLDDHSPASVSRATFDHLHKNALSRRRLGYSGYHSYGGYLYGGYLYGGYLLSLPPVAPSPSPPLLPVPPPPSLPPPSLPPPLPPPPPPRMPPSPPSPPLPSPPPPSPPPPPPPPPPPPSPPPPSPPPSPPPSPPPSPPPSTPPPSPPPSPPPAPPPSPPPSPPPSPPPSPPPSPPPPSPPPSPPPPSPPPPVPPPPSPPPPSPPPSPPPSPPPPSPPPPSPPPSPPPSTPPPSPPPPSPPPSGTFD
;
A
#
# COMPACT_ATOMS: atom_id res chain seq x y z
N MET A 1 -65.32 -27.11 47.19
CA MET A 1 -63.90 -27.40 46.88
C MET A 1 -63.70 -28.51 45.85
N VAL A 2 -64.59 -29.50 45.69
CA VAL A 2 -64.44 -30.58 44.69
C VAL A 2 -64.73 -30.10 43.24
N ALA A 3 -65.63 -29.14 43.02
CA ALA A 3 -65.95 -28.63 41.68
C ALA A 3 -64.83 -27.78 41.04
N PHE A 4 -64.01 -27.10 41.86
CA PHE A 4 -62.89 -26.29 41.37
C PHE A 4 -61.67 -27.13 40.95
N ALA A 5 -61.52 -28.33 41.51
CA ALA A 5 -60.46 -29.28 41.13
C ALA A 5 -60.76 -29.95 39.77
N LEU A 6 -62.04 -30.24 39.47
CA LEU A 6 -62.43 -30.82 38.17
C LEU A 6 -62.26 -29.83 37.00
N LEU A 7 -62.56 -28.55 37.21
CA LEU A 7 -62.40 -27.51 36.18
C LEU A 7 -60.94 -27.22 35.81
N ARG A 8 -60.00 -27.31 36.77
CA ARG A 8 -58.56 -27.21 36.48
C ARG A 8 -58.01 -28.42 35.73
N SER A 9 -58.54 -29.62 36.00
CA SER A 9 -58.12 -30.84 35.30
C SER A 9 -58.58 -30.86 33.84
N LEU A 10 -59.79 -30.36 33.56
CA LEU A 10 -60.33 -30.26 32.20
C LEU A 10 -59.63 -29.18 31.34
N ALA A 11 -59.23 -28.05 31.94
CA ALA A 11 -58.47 -27.01 31.24
C ALA A 11 -57.03 -27.46 30.89
N SER A 12 -56.43 -28.32 31.72
CA SER A 12 -55.11 -28.91 31.46
C SER A 12 -55.15 -29.93 30.31
N LEU A 13 -56.18 -30.78 30.27
CA LEU A 13 -56.37 -31.75 29.20
C LEU A 13 -56.71 -31.10 27.84
N ALA A 14 -57.47 -30.00 27.84
CA ALA A 14 -57.73 -29.24 26.61
C ALA A 14 -56.46 -28.55 26.07
N SER A 15 -55.61 -28.05 26.97
CA SER A 15 -54.34 -27.39 26.59
C SER A 15 -53.32 -28.40 26.04
N VAL A 16 -53.27 -29.62 26.59
CA VAL A 16 -52.41 -30.70 26.09
C VAL A 16 -52.93 -31.26 24.76
N ALA A 17 -54.25 -31.34 24.56
CA ALA A 17 -54.82 -31.78 23.28
C ALA A 17 -54.61 -30.76 22.15
N ILE A 18 -54.64 -29.45 22.45
CA ILE A 18 -54.34 -28.40 21.47
C ILE A 18 -52.84 -28.39 21.12
N LEU A 19 -51.95 -28.62 22.09
CA LEU A 19 -50.51 -28.73 21.84
C LEU A 19 -50.16 -29.99 21.04
N ALA A 20 -50.82 -31.12 21.32
CA ALA A 20 -50.63 -32.37 20.58
C ALA A 20 -51.20 -32.29 19.15
N ALA A 21 -52.33 -31.61 18.94
CA ALA A 21 -52.87 -31.35 17.60
C ALA A 21 -51.99 -30.38 16.79
N ALA A 22 -51.37 -29.39 17.44
CA ALA A 22 -50.40 -28.49 16.81
C ALA A 22 -49.08 -29.19 16.44
N LEU A 23 -48.61 -30.14 17.26
CA LEU A 23 -47.41 -30.93 16.98
C LEU A 23 -47.65 -32.04 15.92
N CYS A 24 -48.86 -32.63 15.88
CA CYS A 24 -49.21 -33.60 14.84
C CYS A 24 -49.51 -32.97 13.47
N SER A 25 -49.89 -31.69 13.42
CA SER A 25 -50.01 -30.93 12.15
C SER A 25 -48.68 -30.40 11.61
N TRP A 26 -47.58 -30.52 12.37
CA TRP A 26 -46.21 -30.33 11.87
C TRP A 26 -45.58 -31.62 11.33
N GLY A 27 -46.08 -32.79 11.73
CA GLY A 27 -45.56 -34.10 11.30
C GLY A 27 -45.97 -34.54 9.89
N THR A 28 -46.79 -33.75 9.18
CA THR A 28 -47.26 -34.05 7.81
C THR A 28 -47.13 -32.86 6.86
N ILE A 29 -46.27 -31.88 7.16
CA ILE A 29 -45.65 -31.04 6.12
C ILE A 29 -44.43 -31.81 5.62
N GLY A 30 -44.69 -32.90 4.90
CA GLY A 30 -43.71 -33.47 4.00
C GLY A 30 -43.38 -32.44 2.93
N GLN A 31 -42.10 -32.15 2.77
CA GLN A 31 -41.51 -31.64 1.53
C GLN A 31 -42.27 -30.49 0.84
N LEU A 32 -42.59 -29.43 1.57
CA LEU A 32 -42.38 -28.12 0.96
C LEU A 32 -40.88 -27.90 0.95
N SER A 33 -40.21 -28.45 -0.07
CA SER A 33 -38.94 -27.92 -0.55
C SER A 33 -39.24 -26.46 -0.90
N THR A 34 -39.14 -25.59 0.11
CA THR A 34 -38.98 -24.18 -0.13
C THR A 34 -37.76 -24.12 -1.00
N GLY A 35 -37.97 -23.89 -2.30
CA GLY A 35 -36.94 -23.64 -3.29
C GLY A 35 -36.24 -22.33 -2.98
N ILE A 36 -35.68 -22.22 -1.77
CA ILE A 36 -34.63 -21.28 -1.43
C ILE A 36 -33.47 -21.79 -2.26
N ARG A 37 -33.38 -21.29 -3.49
CA ARG A 37 -32.15 -21.42 -4.27
C ARG A 37 -31.04 -20.94 -3.33
N PRO A 38 -30.01 -21.76 -3.06
CA PRO A 38 -28.88 -21.31 -2.27
C PRO A 38 -28.41 -19.99 -2.90
N LEU A 39 -28.26 -18.96 -2.07
CA LEU A 39 -27.72 -17.69 -2.53
C LEU A 39 -26.40 -17.99 -3.26
N PRO A 40 -26.17 -17.37 -4.43
CA PRO A 40 -24.93 -17.61 -5.16
C PRO A 40 -23.75 -17.32 -4.24
N LEU A 41 -22.82 -18.28 -4.17
CA LEU A 41 -21.62 -18.17 -3.37
C LEU A 41 -20.83 -16.94 -3.82
N ARG A 42 -20.50 -16.05 -2.88
CA ARG A 42 -19.67 -14.87 -3.16
C ARG A 42 -18.22 -15.26 -3.07
N HIS A 43 -17.47 -14.98 -4.13
CA HIS A 43 -16.02 -15.19 -4.18
C HIS A 43 -15.32 -13.86 -3.91
N ILE A 44 -14.53 -13.81 -2.84
CA ILE A 44 -13.67 -12.66 -2.53
C ILE A 44 -12.23 -13.07 -2.81
N HIS A 45 -11.53 -12.28 -3.62
CA HIS A 45 -10.10 -12.49 -3.87
C HIS A 45 -9.29 -11.56 -2.98
N LEU A 46 -8.44 -12.15 -2.14
CA LEU A 46 -7.56 -11.44 -1.22
C LEU A 46 -6.11 -11.69 -1.57
N ALA A 47 -5.25 -10.71 -1.34
CA ALA A 47 -3.81 -10.91 -1.39
C ALA A 47 -3.13 -10.48 -0.09
N VAL A 48 -2.17 -11.30 0.33
CA VAL A 48 -1.25 -10.99 1.42
C VAL A 48 0.16 -11.29 0.95
N MET A 49 1.07 -10.34 1.19
CA MET A 49 2.49 -10.44 0.85
C MET A 49 3.29 -10.48 2.13
N SER A 50 3.79 -11.65 2.53
CA SER A 50 4.47 -11.80 3.82
C SER A 50 5.41 -12.98 3.86
N ASP A 51 6.50 -12.81 4.58
CA ASP A 51 7.48 -13.83 4.97
C ASP A 51 7.45 -14.11 6.47
N ARG A 52 6.40 -13.64 7.17
CA ARG A 52 6.20 -13.79 8.62
C ARG A 52 5.08 -14.80 8.88
N PRO A 53 5.38 -16.09 9.13
CA PRO A 53 4.37 -17.15 9.16
C PRO A 53 3.22 -16.87 10.15
N ALA A 54 3.55 -16.37 11.35
CA ALA A 54 2.55 -16.12 12.40
C ALA A 54 1.63 -14.94 12.05
N SER A 55 2.18 -13.84 11.53
CA SER A 55 1.43 -12.65 11.11
C SER A 55 0.53 -12.95 9.91
N LEU A 56 1.08 -13.66 8.91
CA LEU A 56 0.33 -14.20 7.79
C LEU A 56 -0.84 -15.07 8.27
N ALA A 57 -0.58 -16.03 9.15
CA ALA A 57 -1.62 -16.91 9.67
C ALA A 57 -2.69 -16.16 10.44
N ALA A 58 -2.32 -15.21 11.31
CA ALA A 58 -3.28 -14.41 12.05
C ALA A 58 -4.22 -13.62 11.11
N THR A 59 -3.67 -12.99 10.07
CA THR A 59 -4.46 -12.27 9.05
C THR A 59 -5.44 -13.20 8.33
N VAL A 60 -4.95 -14.34 7.83
CA VAL A 60 -5.76 -15.30 7.06
C VAL A 60 -6.83 -15.99 7.93
N LEU A 61 -6.47 -16.39 9.14
CA LEU A 61 -7.34 -17.14 10.04
C LEU A 61 -8.43 -16.25 10.67
N THR A 62 -8.12 -14.99 11.00
CA THR A 62 -9.14 -14.06 11.51
C THR A 62 -10.16 -13.68 10.43
N ALA A 63 -9.72 -13.55 9.18
CA ALA A 63 -10.62 -13.42 8.03
C ALA A 63 -11.52 -14.65 7.86
N GLN A 64 -10.93 -15.85 7.96
CA GLN A 64 -11.65 -17.11 7.82
C GLN A 64 -12.69 -17.30 8.94
N ALA A 65 -12.36 -16.91 10.16
CA ALA A 65 -13.26 -16.94 11.32
C ALA A 65 -14.39 -15.90 11.22
N SER A 66 -14.17 -14.81 10.48
CA SER A 66 -15.13 -13.71 10.29
C SER A 66 -15.96 -13.82 9.00
N ARG A 67 -15.78 -14.89 8.21
CA ARG A 67 -16.48 -15.05 6.93
C ARG A 67 -17.95 -15.42 7.13
N GLY A 68 -18.80 -14.93 6.23
CA GLY A 68 -20.19 -15.38 6.13
C GLY A 68 -20.32 -16.78 5.55
N GLU A 69 -21.42 -17.45 5.85
CA GLU A 69 -21.73 -18.80 5.34
C GLU A 69 -21.78 -18.86 3.81
N SER A 70 -22.21 -17.77 3.17
CA SER A 70 -22.30 -17.63 1.70
C SER A 70 -21.06 -17.01 1.05
N THR A 71 -19.95 -16.88 1.79
CA THR A 71 -18.71 -16.28 1.31
C THR A 71 -17.59 -17.32 1.26
N GLN A 72 -16.92 -17.38 0.10
CA GLN A 72 -15.67 -18.10 -0.11
C GLN A 72 -14.54 -17.09 -0.28
N LEU A 73 -13.52 -17.22 0.56
CA LEU A 73 -12.29 -16.43 0.47
C LEU A 73 -11.30 -17.19 -0.43
N ASN A 74 -10.70 -16.49 -1.39
CA ASN A 74 -9.67 -17.04 -2.27
C ASN A 74 -8.40 -16.21 -2.07
N TRP A 75 -7.43 -16.82 -1.40
CA TRP A 75 -6.19 -16.19 -1.00
C TRP A 75 -5.13 -16.31 -2.09
N TRP A 76 -4.48 -15.18 -2.38
CA TRP A 76 -3.27 -15.06 -3.18
C TRP A 76 -2.14 -14.69 -2.24
N ILE A 77 -1.41 -15.70 -1.78
CA ILE A 77 -0.29 -15.53 -0.85
C ILE A 77 0.98 -15.43 -1.66
N ILE A 78 1.67 -14.29 -1.59
CA ILE A 78 2.98 -14.11 -2.22
C ILE A 78 4.05 -14.04 -1.14
N THR A 79 5.04 -14.92 -1.19
CA THR A 79 5.94 -15.13 -0.05
C THR A 79 7.29 -15.71 -0.46
N THR A 80 8.28 -15.60 0.43
CA THR A 80 9.54 -16.37 0.36
C THR A 80 9.45 -17.72 1.08
N LEU A 81 8.38 -17.96 1.84
CA LEU A 81 8.14 -19.19 2.58
C LEU A 81 7.79 -20.34 1.62
N SER A 82 8.16 -21.56 2.01
CA SER A 82 7.72 -22.77 1.30
C SER A 82 6.23 -23.03 1.50
N ARG A 83 5.64 -23.81 0.60
CA ARG A 83 4.24 -24.26 0.75
C ARG A 83 4.00 -24.99 2.07
N ALA A 84 4.95 -25.79 2.52
CA ALA A 84 4.84 -26.53 3.77
C ALA A 84 4.80 -25.58 4.99
N GLU A 85 5.61 -24.51 4.99
CA GLU A 85 5.60 -23.50 6.06
C GLU A 85 4.29 -22.71 6.10
N VAL A 86 3.79 -22.27 4.94
CA VAL A 86 2.50 -21.57 4.86
C VAL A 86 1.35 -22.45 5.34
N LEU A 87 1.23 -23.66 4.80
CA LEU A 87 0.15 -24.58 5.20
C LEU A 87 0.30 -25.04 6.65
N GLY A 88 1.53 -25.20 7.14
CA GLY A 88 1.82 -25.48 8.54
C GLY A 88 1.35 -24.36 9.46
N ALA A 89 1.57 -23.10 9.08
CA ALA A 89 1.13 -21.94 9.84
C ALA A 89 -0.41 -21.77 9.83
N LEU A 90 -1.08 -22.09 8.73
CA LEU A 90 -2.55 -22.06 8.63
C LEU A 90 -3.24 -23.22 9.37
N GLY A 91 -2.52 -24.31 9.63
CA GLY A 91 -3.04 -25.50 10.30
C GLY A 91 -3.74 -26.48 9.37
N SER A 92 -3.82 -27.73 9.80
CA SER A 92 -4.29 -28.87 8.98
C SER A 92 -5.78 -28.85 8.62
N SER A 93 -6.58 -28.07 9.34
CA SER A 93 -8.01 -27.89 9.08
C SER A 93 -8.32 -26.80 8.06
N PHE A 94 -7.32 -26.02 7.62
CA PHE A 94 -7.54 -24.93 6.68
C PHE A 94 -7.86 -25.47 5.27
N PRO A 95 -8.87 -24.91 4.58
CA PRO A 95 -9.22 -25.31 3.21
C PRO A 95 -8.11 -24.93 2.22
N VAL A 96 -7.22 -25.88 1.93
CA VAL A 96 -6.04 -25.68 1.06
C VAL A 96 -6.37 -25.27 -0.37
N GLU A 97 -7.57 -25.60 -0.85
CA GLU A 97 -8.11 -25.19 -2.15
C GLU A 97 -8.39 -23.68 -2.24
N GLN A 98 -8.49 -22.99 -1.09
CA GLN A 98 -8.64 -21.54 -1.03
C GLN A 98 -7.29 -20.81 -1.08
N VAL A 99 -6.16 -21.53 -1.11
CA VAL A 99 -4.81 -20.94 -1.07
C VAL A 99 -4.10 -21.09 -2.42
N ASN A 100 -3.98 -19.96 -3.12
CA ASN A 100 -3.12 -19.78 -4.28
C ASN A 100 -1.79 -19.21 -3.79
N LEU A 101 -0.77 -20.07 -3.74
CA LEU A 101 0.56 -19.70 -3.29
C LEU A 101 1.44 -19.36 -4.49
N LEU A 102 2.08 -18.19 -4.45
CA LEU A 102 3.05 -17.75 -5.43
C LEU A 102 4.37 -17.44 -4.72
N GLY A 103 5.46 -18.10 -5.11
CA GLY A 103 6.78 -17.75 -4.62
C GLY A 103 7.16 -16.34 -5.05
N LEU A 104 7.83 -15.56 -4.19
CA LEU A 104 8.30 -14.22 -4.54
C LEU A 104 9.17 -14.24 -5.80
N ASN A 105 10.08 -15.21 -5.91
CA ASN A 105 10.93 -15.35 -7.10
C ASN A 105 10.10 -15.68 -8.33
N ASP A 106 9.11 -16.57 -8.23
CA ASP A 106 8.22 -16.88 -9.36
C ASP A 106 7.41 -15.64 -9.80
N ALA A 107 6.93 -14.83 -8.84
CA ALA A 107 6.28 -13.56 -9.13
C ALA A 107 7.22 -12.60 -9.87
N VAL A 108 8.45 -12.45 -9.38
CA VAL A 108 9.48 -11.60 -9.99
C VAL A 108 9.82 -12.07 -11.41
N ASP A 109 10.12 -13.36 -11.58
CA ASP A 109 10.47 -13.97 -12.86
C ASP A 109 9.34 -13.83 -13.87
N SER A 110 8.08 -13.92 -13.41
CA SER A 110 6.90 -13.72 -14.26
C SER A 110 6.75 -12.28 -14.77
N LEU A 111 7.12 -11.27 -13.96
CA LEU A 111 7.16 -9.87 -14.38
C LEU A 111 8.30 -9.64 -15.39
N VAL A 112 9.48 -10.16 -15.08
CA VAL A 112 10.66 -10.06 -15.98
C VAL A 112 10.38 -10.74 -17.32
N GLY A 113 9.71 -11.89 -17.32
CA GLY A 113 9.27 -12.58 -18.54
C GLY A 113 8.32 -11.76 -19.41
N LYS A 114 7.56 -10.82 -18.80
CA LYS A 114 6.73 -9.82 -19.50
C LYS A 114 7.50 -8.57 -19.94
N GLY A 115 8.81 -8.51 -19.68
CA GLY A 115 9.65 -7.33 -19.94
C GLY A 115 9.53 -6.23 -18.90
N ILE A 116 8.86 -6.49 -17.77
CA ILE A 116 8.74 -5.56 -16.65
C ILE A 116 9.85 -5.88 -15.66
N ILE A 117 10.81 -4.99 -15.49
CA ILE A 117 11.92 -5.15 -14.55
C ILE A 117 11.58 -4.37 -13.28
N PRO A 118 11.24 -5.04 -12.16
CA PRO A 118 10.88 -4.34 -10.94
C PRO A 118 12.02 -3.49 -10.39
N VAL A 119 11.70 -2.38 -9.72
CA VAL A 119 12.70 -1.39 -9.28
C VAL A 119 13.80 -1.97 -8.38
N TRP A 120 13.49 -2.97 -7.54
CA TRP A 120 14.50 -3.61 -6.70
C TRP A 120 15.50 -4.47 -7.49
N MET A 121 15.35 -4.62 -8.81
CA MET A 121 16.35 -5.25 -9.66
C MET A 121 17.24 -4.23 -10.37
N TRP A 122 16.94 -2.94 -10.28
CA TRP A 122 17.71 -1.91 -10.97
C TRP A 122 19.06 -1.70 -10.29
N GLU A 123 20.13 -1.66 -11.07
CA GLU A 123 21.50 -1.47 -10.55
C GLU A 123 21.62 -0.16 -9.75
N ASP A 124 21.10 0.94 -10.29
CA ASP A 124 21.14 2.27 -9.65
C ASP A 124 20.36 2.33 -8.33
N TRP A 125 19.28 1.54 -8.22
CA TRP A 125 18.51 1.41 -6.99
C TRP A 125 19.31 0.65 -5.94
N GLN A 126 19.91 -0.49 -6.31
CA GLN A 126 20.70 -1.30 -5.40
C GLN A 126 21.96 -0.57 -4.92
N ARG A 127 22.67 0.13 -5.81
CA ARG A 127 23.84 0.95 -5.45
C ARG A 127 23.48 2.04 -4.44
N TRP A 128 22.32 2.68 -4.60
CA TRP A 128 21.87 3.70 -3.66
C TRP A 128 21.41 3.12 -2.32
N ARG A 129 20.63 2.03 -2.35
CA ARG A 129 20.15 1.33 -1.16
C ARG A 129 21.30 0.83 -0.27
N HIS A 130 22.34 0.29 -0.89
CA HIS A 130 23.50 -0.30 -0.19
C HIS A 130 24.67 0.68 0.00
N ALA A 131 24.47 1.96 -0.34
CA ALA A 131 25.48 2.97 -0.09
C ALA A 131 25.79 3.05 1.41
N PRO A 132 27.07 2.97 1.82
CA PRO A 132 27.46 3.19 3.21
C PRO A 132 26.89 4.52 3.71
N GLN A 133 26.43 4.57 4.96
CA GLN A 133 25.82 5.78 5.52
C GLN A 133 26.79 6.98 5.49
N GLU A 134 28.09 6.73 5.67
CA GLU A 134 29.18 7.71 5.53
C GLU A 134 29.26 8.32 4.12
N ASN A 135 28.82 7.57 3.12
CA ASN A 135 28.74 7.99 1.72
C ASN A 135 27.32 8.40 1.31
N ALA A 136 26.33 8.40 2.22
CA ALA A 136 24.95 8.74 1.87
C ALA A 136 24.83 10.19 1.38
N SER A 137 25.71 11.09 1.83
CA SER A 137 25.82 12.48 1.37
C SER A 137 26.19 12.58 -0.11
N GLN A 138 26.98 11.65 -0.65
CA GLN A 138 27.40 11.66 -2.06
C GLN A 138 26.22 11.42 -3.04
N TRP A 139 25.15 10.79 -2.54
CA TRP A 139 23.94 10.53 -3.31
C TRP A 139 22.88 11.62 -3.13
N ARG A 140 23.12 12.60 -2.27
CA ARG A 140 22.18 13.71 -2.04
C ARG A 140 22.27 14.71 -3.18
N THR A 141 21.11 15.13 -3.66
CA THR A 141 20.93 16.28 -4.53
C THR A 141 20.31 17.42 -3.73
N GLU A 142 20.16 18.59 -4.35
CA GLU A 142 19.43 19.72 -3.78
C GLU A 142 17.94 19.41 -3.53
N ALA A 143 17.41 18.31 -4.08
CA ALA A 143 16.04 17.86 -3.86
C ALA A 143 15.95 16.65 -2.92
N SER A 144 17.06 16.15 -2.36
CA SER A 144 17.03 14.98 -1.49
C SER A 144 16.42 15.30 -0.12
N LEU A 145 15.30 14.65 0.19
CA LEU A 145 14.70 14.69 1.52
C LEU A 145 15.66 14.11 2.56
N ARG A 146 15.93 14.88 3.62
CA ARG A 146 16.63 14.36 4.81
C ARG A 146 15.59 13.77 5.74
N VAL A 147 15.32 12.48 5.53
CA VAL A 147 14.29 11.75 6.26
C VAL A 147 14.62 11.62 7.75
N PHE A 148 13.60 11.39 8.58
CA PHE A 148 13.80 11.07 9.99
C PHE A 148 14.56 9.73 10.09
N PRO A 149 15.64 9.61 10.88
CA PRO A 149 16.37 8.34 11.01
C PRO A 149 15.47 7.12 11.30
N PRO A 150 14.45 7.22 12.19
CA PRO A 150 13.56 6.09 12.47
C PRO A 150 12.63 5.70 11.31
N SER A 151 12.51 6.55 10.28
CA SER A 151 11.77 6.22 9.05
C SER A 151 12.59 5.36 8.09
N ARG A 152 13.88 5.13 8.35
CA ARG A 152 14.72 4.24 7.56
C ARG A 152 14.63 2.83 8.11
N ASP A 153 14.11 1.93 7.29
CA ASP A 153 13.94 0.52 7.59
C ASP A 153 14.05 -0.28 6.27
N PRO A 154 14.92 -1.29 6.18
CA PRO A 154 15.08 -2.12 4.98
C PRO A 154 13.76 -2.70 4.44
N LYS A 155 12.72 -2.84 5.27
CA LYS A 155 11.39 -3.30 4.86
C LYS A 155 10.75 -2.42 3.78
N HIS A 156 11.03 -1.11 3.79
CA HIS A 156 10.44 -0.18 2.80
C HIS A 156 10.95 -0.45 1.37
N ALA A 157 12.18 -0.95 1.26
CA ALA A 157 12.77 -1.37 -0.01
C ALA A 157 12.60 -2.88 -0.28
N HIS A 158 11.89 -3.61 0.58
CA HIS A 158 11.76 -5.06 0.43
C HIS A 158 10.89 -5.40 -0.79
N PRO A 159 11.23 -6.43 -1.60
CA PRO A 159 10.45 -6.80 -2.78
C PRO A 159 8.98 -7.06 -2.47
N LEU A 160 8.65 -7.76 -1.37
CA LEU A 160 7.25 -7.97 -0.97
C LEU A 160 6.50 -6.65 -0.70
N ASN A 161 7.19 -5.63 -0.18
CA ASN A 161 6.60 -4.31 0.05
C ASN A 161 6.34 -3.57 -1.26
N LEU A 162 7.25 -3.67 -2.23
CA LEU A 162 7.16 -2.94 -3.51
C LEU A 162 6.31 -3.67 -4.56
N LEU A 163 6.19 -4.99 -4.47
CA LEU A 163 5.41 -5.82 -5.40
C LEU A 163 3.93 -5.42 -5.42
N ARG A 164 3.42 -4.81 -4.34
CA ARG A 164 2.05 -4.25 -4.27
C ARG A 164 1.71 -3.31 -5.43
N LEU A 165 2.71 -2.65 -6.00
CA LEU A 165 2.56 -1.71 -7.12
C LEU A 165 2.54 -2.38 -8.50
N TYR A 166 2.82 -3.69 -8.57
CA TYR A 166 2.92 -4.48 -9.80
C TYR A 166 1.86 -5.57 -9.88
N LEU A 167 0.94 -5.68 -8.91
CA LEU A 167 -0.02 -6.79 -8.81
C LEU A 167 -0.91 -6.95 -10.04
N SER A 168 -1.23 -5.87 -10.76
CA SER A 168 -2.02 -5.95 -12.00
C SER A 168 -1.30 -6.68 -13.14
N GLU A 169 0.03 -6.73 -13.07
CA GLU A 169 0.91 -7.28 -14.10
C GLU A 169 1.39 -8.69 -13.84
N VAL A 170 1.25 -9.17 -12.59
CA VAL A 170 1.55 -10.56 -12.23
C VAL A 170 0.61 -11.49 -13.00
N PRO A 171 1.10 -12.38 -13.88
CA PRO A 171 0.26 -13.21 -14.75
C PRO A 171 -0.76 -14.06 -13.99
N ALA A 172 -0.41 -14.54 -12.81
CA ALA A 172 -1.32 -15.30 -11.95
C ALA A 172 -2.59 -14.51 -11.56
N LEU A 173 -2.53 -13.18 -11.58
CA LEU A 173 -3.63 -12.28 -11.20
C LEU A 173 -4.28 -11.59 -12.41
N GLU A 174 -3.83 -11.87 -13.64
CA GLU A 174 -4.27 -11.15 -14.85
C GLU A 174 -5.78 -11.30 -15.12
N HIS A 175 -6.34 -12.46 -14.78
CA HIS A 175 -7.75 -12.78 -14.93
C HIS A 175 -8.66 -12.10 -13.90
N LEU A 176 -8.11 -11.48 -12.86
CA LEU A 176 -8.89 -10.83 -11.81
C LEU A 176 -9.17 -9.38 -12.17
N ASP A 177 -10.44 -8.97 -12.04
CA ASP A 177 -10.83 -7.57 -12.18
C ASP A 177 -10.42 -6.71 -10.99
N ARG A 178 -10.49 -7.28 -9.79
CA ARG A 178 -10.21 -6.61 -8.53
C ARG A 178 -9.66 -7.56 -7.47
N LEU A 179 -8.94 -6.99 -6.52
CA LEU A 179 -8.25 -7.70 -5.45
C LEU A 179 -8.32 -6.88 -4.17
N LEU A 180 -8.64 -7.50 -3.03
CA LEU A 180 -8.49 -6.87 -1.73
C LEU A 180 -7.09 -7.18 -1.19
N LEU A 181 -6.21 -6.18 -1.23
CA LEU A 181 -4.89 -6.25 -0.62
C LEU A 181 -5.03 -6.07 0.90
N VAL A 182 -4.37 -6.94 1.65
CA VAL A 182 -4.33 -6.91 3.11
C VAL A 182 -2.88 -7.09 3.58
N ASP A 183 -2.36 -6.13 4.35
CA ASP A 183 -1.05 -6.27 4.99
C ASP A 183 -1.13 -7.37 6.07
N ASP A 184 0.00 -8.01 6.38
CA ASP A 184 0.04 -9.19 7.25
C ASP A 184 -0.02 -8.88 8.75
N ASP A 185 -0.14 -7.62 9.10
CA ASP A 185 -0.40 -7.09 10.44
C ASP A 185 -1.80 -6.46 10.53
N VAL A 186 -2.74 -6.98 9.74
CA VAL A 186 -4.16 -6.68 9.81
C VAL A 186 -4.91 -7.85 10.44
N LEU A 187 -5.78 -7.56 11.39
CA LEU A 187 -6.77 -8.53 11.88
C LEU A 187 -8.15 -8.18 11.35
N ILE A 188 -8.90 -9.21 10.95
CA ILE A 188 -10.24 -9.07 10.37
C ILE A 188 -11.25 -9.61 11.37
N GLN A 189 -12.31 -8.84 11.63
CA GLN A 189 -13.31 -9.19 12.65
C GLN A 189 -14.77 -9.11 12.14
N GLN A 190 -14.97 -8.76 10.86
CA GLN A 190 -16.26 -8.82 10.18
C GLN A 190 -16.13 -9.35 8.75
N GLU A 191 -17.26 -9.58 8.09
CA GLU A 191 -17.30 -10.00 6.70
C GLU A 191 -16.67 -8.97 5.75
N LEU A 192 -15.93 -9.46 4.75
CA LEU A 192 -15.13 -8.62 3.83
C LEU A 192 -15.86 -8.24 2.55
N TRP A 193 -17.03 -8.81 2.25
CA TRP A 193 -17.76 -8.49 1.02
C TRP A 193 -18.13 -7.00 0.91
N PRO A 194 -18.45 -6.25 2.00
CA PRO A 194 -18.72 -4.82 1.87
C PRO A 194 -17.50 -4.03 1.38
N LEU A 195 -16.29 -4.47 1.72
CA LEU A 195 -15.04 -3.88 1.24
C LEU A 195 -14.74 -4.31 -0.21
N TYR A 196 -14.94 -5.59 -0.53
CA TYR A 196 -14.64 -6.13 -1.87
C TYR A 196 -15.60 -5.62 -2.96
N ASP A 197 -16.90 -5.54 -2.64
CA ASP A 197 -17.96 -5.10 -3.56
C ASP A 197 -18.14 -3.57 -3.54
N ALA A 198 -17.33 -2.84 -2.75
CA ALA A 198 -17.43 -1.40 -2.62
C ALA A 198 -17.42 -0.71 -4.01
N PRO A 199 -18.34 0.24 -4.26
CA PRO A 199 -18.37 0.98 -5.51
C PRO A 199 -17.15 1.90 -5.58
N LEU A 200 -16.46 1.88 -6.71
CA LEU A 200 -15.32 2.75 -6.98
C LEU A 200 -15.72 3.87 -7.93
N ALA A 201 -15.55 5.12 -7.50
CA ALA A 201 -15.80 6.29 -8.34
C ALA A 201 -14.94 6.26 -9.62
N THR A 202 -15.37 7.01 -10.63
CA THR A 202 -14.61 7.17 -11.88
C THR A 202 -13.25 7.78 -11.57
N GLY A 203 -12.19 7.22 -12.13
CA GLY A 203 -10.81 7.67 -11.89
C GLY A 203 -10.16 7.14 -10.61
N THR A 204 -10.93 6.49 -9.72
CA THR A 204 -10.34 5.81 -8.55
C THR A 204 -9.54 4.59 -9.00
N LEU A 205 -8.24 4.61 -8.68
CA LEU A 205 -7.30 3.52 -8.85
C LEU A 205 -7.01 2.80 -7.54
N LEU A 206 -7.39 3.35 -6.39
CA LEU A 206 -7.17 2.70 -5.10
C LEU A 206 -8.25 3.14 -4.13
N GLN A 207 -8.81 2.22 -3.38
CA GLN A 207 -9.69 2.54 -2.25
C GLN A 207 -9.03 2.06 -0.97
N ALA A 208 -8.78 2.98 -0.04
CA ALA A 208 -7.87 2.79 1.09
C ALA A 208 -8.34 3.51 2.36
N SER A 209 -7.70 3.20 3.49
CA SER A 209 -7.97 3.91 4.75
C SER A 209 -7.40 5.31 4.68
N CYS A 210 -8.24 6.32 4.88
CA CYS A 210 -7.84 7.72 5.08
C CYS A 210 -7.92 8.12 6.56
N SER A 211 -7.88 7.13 7.45
CA SER A 211 -7.81 7.33 8.89
C SER A 211 -6.37 7.63 9.28
N MET A 212 -6.14 8.80 9.87
CA MET A 212 -4.85 9.31 10.30
C MET A 212 -4.93 9.77 11.77
N TYR A 213 -3.78 10.00 12.39
CA TYR A 213 -3.72 10.48 13.77
C TYR A 213 -2.99 11.82 13.82
N GLU A 214 -3.62 12.80 14.44
CA GLU A 214 -3.03 14.11 14.68
C GLU A 214 -2.75 14.26 16.17
N GLY A 215 -1.68 14.96 16.53
CA GLY A 215 -1.48 15.28 17.95
C GLY A 215 -2.60 16.21 18.44
N ALA A 216 -3.07 15.99 19.66
CA ALA A 216 -4.05 16.86 20.31
C ALA A 216 -3.68 17.07 21.78
N SER A 217 -4.09 18.21 22.32
CA SER A 217 -3.83 18.56 23.71
C SER A 217 -4.98 19.35 24.33
N GLN A 218 -5.19 19.13 25.62
CA GLN A 218 -6.13 19.88 26.45
C GLN A 218 -5.56 19.99 27.87
N GLY A 219 -5.12 21.19 28.25
CA GLY A 219 -4.38 21.38 29.50
C GLY A 219 -3.06 20.61 29.48
N GLU A 220 -2.84 19.76 30.49
CA GLU A 220 -1.66 18.87 30.57
C GLU A 220 -1.87 17.53 29.84
N SER A 221 -3.10 17.22 29.41
CA SER A 221 -3.40 15.99 28.68
C SER A 221 -3.04 16.13 27.21
N GLN A 222 -2.37 15.12 26.66
CA GLN A 222 -1.99 15.04 25.25
C GLN A 222 -2.29 13.63 24.73
N TRP A 223 -2.84 13.52 23.53
CA TRP A 223 -3.20 12.25 22.90
C TRP A 223 -3.02 12.31 21.38
N LEU A 224 -3.08 11.15 20.73
CA LEU A 224 -3.20 11.03 19.28
C LEU A 224 -4.68 10.95 18.90
N ASN A 225 -5.20 12.01 18.29
CA ASN A 225 -6.58 12.12 17.87
C ASN A 225 -6.78 11.49 16.49
N LEU A 226 -7.63 10.47 16.41
CA LEU A 226 -8.01 9.87 15.13
C LEU A 226 -8.84 10.87 14.32
N THR A 227 -8.44 11.08 13.07
CA THR A 227 -9.18 11.83 12.06
C THR A 227 -9.41 10.94 10.86
N ASN A 228 -10.53 11.14 10.15
CA ASN A 228 -10.79 10.44 8.88
C ASN A 228 -10.96 11.47 7.77
N ALA A 229 -10.25 11.28 6.65
CA ALA A 229 -10.35 12.12 5.47
C ALA A 229 -10.17 13.62 5.76
N ARG A 230 -9.29 13.95 6.72
CA ARG A 230 -8.93 15.33 7.08
C ARG A 230 -7.47 15.63 6.82
N SER A 231 -6.57 14.76 7.28
CA SER A 231 -5.15 14.97 7.08
C SER A 231 -4.79 14.86 5.61
N THR A 232 -3.94 15.78 5.17
CA THR A 232 -3.48 15.89 3.81
C THR A 232 -2.03 15.44 3.68
N TYR A 233 -1.58 15.25 2.44
CA TYR A 233 -0.20 14.95 2.11
C TYR A 233 0.78 15.95 2.75
N ALA A 234 0.42 17.25 2.75
CA ALA A 234 1.23 18.31 3.34
C ALA A 234 1.41 18.22 4.86
N GLU A 235 0.54 17.47 5.54
CA GLU A 235 0.58 17.23 6.98
C GLU A 235 1.25 15.89 7.32
N THR A 236 1.64 15.12 6.30
CA THR A 236 2.43 13.90 6.48
C THR A 236 3.92 14.16 6.29
N THR A 237 4.75 13.35 6.93
CA THR A 237 6.18 13.31 6.67
C THR A 237 6.56 12.35 5.53
N PHE A 238 5.57 11.75 4.85
CA PHE A 238 5.86 10.77 3.81
C PHE A 238 6.34 11.43 2.51
N ILE A 239 5.78 12.59 2.14
CA ILE A 239 6.14 13.26 0.89
C ILE A 239 7.23 14.33 1.06
N GLY A 240 7.63 14.64 2.29
CA GLY A 240 8.65 15.65 2.55
C GLY A 240 8.18 17.09 2.36
N SER A 241 6.88 17.38 2.54
CA SER A 241 6.39 18.76 2.48
C SER A 241 7.02 19.62 3.57
N ILE A 242 7.26 20.90 3.23
CA ILE A 242 7.62 21.91 4.22
C ILE A 242 6.33 22.43 4.85
N GLY A 243 6.28 22.45 6.18
CA GLY A 243 5.10 22.92 6.91
C GLY A 243 5.23 22.77 8.42
N PRO A 244 4.33 23.44 9.18
CA PRO A 244 4.33 23.39 10.64
C PRO A 244 4.12 21.98 11.20
N HIS A 245 3.47 21.10 10.43
CA HIS A 245 3.18 19.72 10.80
C HIS A 245 4.00 18.69 10.00
N ALA A 246 4.98 19.11 9.20
CA ALA A 246 5.79 18.21 8.38
C ALA A 246 7.28 18.48 8.61
N TYR A 247 8.06 18.71 7.55
CA TYR A 247 9.48 19.02 7.68
C TYR A 247 9.72 20.52 7.82
N SER A 248 10.74 20.89 8.60
CA SER A 248 11.37 22.19 8.47
C SER A 248 12.15 22.27 7.15
N SER A 249 12.30 23.48 6.61
CA SER A 249 13.19 23.71 5.48
C SER A 249 14.64 23.40 5.86
N CYS A 250 15.40 22.78 4.96
CA CYS A 250 16.85 22.64 5.15
C CYS A 250 17.53 24.01 5.12
N ASP A 251 18.20 24.38 6.21
CA ASP A 251 18.96 25.64 6.29
C ASP A 251 20.22 25.57 5.40
N LEU A 252 20.51 26.64 4.66
CA LEU A 252 21.62 26.69 3.69
C LEU A 252 22.96 27.11 4.33
N GLY A 253 22.98 27.42 5.63
CA GLY A 253 24.18 27.88 6.35
C GLY A 253 25.10 26.76 6.84
N GLU A 254 26.41 27.06 6.93
CA GLU A 254 27.55 26.17 7.28
C GLU A 254 27.48 25.45 8.64
N ARG A 255 26.38 25.55 9.40
CA ARG A 255 26.19 24.82 10.67
C ARG A 255 25.00 23.86 10.66
N ALA A 256 24.46 23.54 9.49
CA ALA A 256 23.54 22.42 9.35
C ALA A 256 24.31 21.12 9.65
N ARG A 257 24.32 20.70 10.92
CA ARG A 257 24.75 19.35 11.32
C ARG A 257 24.10 18.38 10.33
N GLU A 258 24.89 17.60 9.62
CA GLU A 258 24.49 16.76 8.47
C GLU A 258 23.43 15.68 8.79
N GLU A 259 22.94 15.66 10.04
CA GLU A 259 22.11 14.64 10.68
C GLU A 259 20.67 15.10 10.97
N HIS A 260 20.33 16.39 10.87
CA HIS A 260 18.97 16.84 11.18
C HIS A 260 17.99 16.60 10.02
N PRO A 261 16.81 15.98 10.29
CA PRO A 261 15.76 15.82 9.29
C PRO A 261 15.22 17.16 8.80
N CYS A 262 15.09 17.32 7.49
CA CYS A 262 14.58 18.53 6.85
C CYS A 262 14.21 18.24 5.39
N ALA A 263 13.33 19.06 4.83
CA ALA A 263 12.99 19.04 3.41
C ALA A 263 13.68 20.23 2.71
N PRO A 264 14.37 20.00 1.58
CA PRO A 264 14.97 21.10 0.84
C PRO A 264 13.92 21.87 0.03
N LEU A 265 14.13 23.18 -0.16
CA LEU A 265 13.20 24.05 -0.89
C LEU A 265 12.95 23.62 -2.35
N ALA A 266 13.90 22.90 -2.95
CA ALA A 266 13.78 22.42 -4.33
C ALA A 266 12.92 21.14 -4.48
N LEU A 267 12.64 20.42 -3.38
CA LEU A 267 11.91 19.15 -3.44
C LEU A 267 10.47 19.32 -3.95
N GLU A 268 9.69 20.18 -3.31
CA GLU A 268 8.27 20.33 -3.63
C GLU A 268 8.01 20.85 -5.06
N PRO A 269 8.70 21.90 -5.56
CA PRO A 269 8.58 22.30 -6.96
C PRO A 269 8.93 21.18 -7.95
N LEU A 270 9.92 20.35 -7.62
CA LEU A 270 10.27 19.19 -8.44
C LEU A 270 9.13 18.16 -8.43
N LEU A 271 8.56 17.82 -7.27
CA LEU A 271 7.47 16.85 -7.18
C LEU A 271 6.23 17.32 -7.96
N LEU A 272 5.85 18.59 -7.85
CA LEU A 272 4.75 19.17 -8.63
C LEU A 272 5.00 19.09 -10.14
N SER A 273 6.21 19.44 -10.59
CA SER A 273 6.59 19.32 -12.00
C SER A 273 6.56 17.87 -12.49
N LEU A 274 6.98 16.91 -11.65
CA LEU A 274 6.97 15.50 -11.99
C LEU A 274 5.56 14.92 -11.99
N GLU A 275 4.69 15.34 -11.08
CA GLU A 275 3.29 14.92 -11.06
C GLU A 275 2.58 15.37 -12.34
N ALA A 276 2.72 16.64 -12.71
CA ALA A 276 2.19 17.21 -13.95
C ALA A 276 2.67 16.45 -15.19
N LEU A 277 3.93 15.99 -15.19
CA LEU A 277 4.49 15.20 -16.27
C LEU A 277 3.93 13.76 -16.25
N ILE A 278 4.19 13.04 -15.17
CA ILE A 278 4.02 11.57 -15.08
C ILE A 278 2.54 11.17 -14.97
N ASN A 279 1.76 11.84 -14.13
CA ASN A 279 0.37 11.45 -13.86
C ASN A 279 -0.61 12.00 -14.89
N TYR A 280 -0.25 13.08 -15.59
CA TYR A 280 -1.12 13.79 -16.53
C TYR A 280 -0.66 13.70 -18.00
N HIS A 281 0.16 12.71 -18.38
CA HIS A 281 0.53 12.48 -19.77
C HIS A 281 -0.69 12.25 -20.70
N GLY A 282 -0.99 13.25 -21.54
CA GLY A 282 -1.90 13.16 -22.70
C GLY A 282 -2.98 14.24 -22.73
N GLU A 283 -3.45 14.62 -23.93
CA GLU A 283 -4.46 15.64 -24.26
C GLU A 283 -5.85 15.49 -23.56
N ARG A 284 -5.99 14.63 -22.55
CA ARG A 284 -7.25 14.26 -21.87
C ARG A 284 -7.74 15.24 -20.80
N ARG A 285 -7.21 16.46 -20.70
CA ARG A 285 -7.89 17.57 -20.01
C ARG A 285 -7.72 18.90 -20.74
N ALA A 286 -8.15 18.93 -21.99
CA ALA A 286 -8.58 20.18 -22.62
C ALA A 286 -10.09 20.47 -22.38
N LEU A 287 -10.87 19.53 -21.82
CA LEU A 287 -12.32 19.70 -21.67
C LEU A 287 -12.82 19.08 -20.35
N GLY A 288 -12.96 19.93 -19.34
CA GLY A 288 -13.52 19.58 -18.03
C GLY A 288 -13.65 20.85 -17.19
N HIS A 289 -14.84 21.42 -17.25
CA HIS A 289 -15.36 22.62 -16.57
C HIS A 289 -14.84 22.78 -15.12
N ASP A 290 -14.46 24.02 -14.77
CA ASP A 290 -13.97 24.49 -13.46
C ASP A 290 -12.48 24.24 -13.13
N GLY A 291 -11.61 24.65 -14.05
CA GLY A 291 -10.69 25.78 -13.81
C GLY A 291 -9.75 25.81 -12.61
N ALA A 292 -9.45 24.70 -11.92
CA ALA A 292 -8.42 24.67 -10.88
C ALA A 292 -7.75 23.29 -10.75
N VAL A 293 -6.79 22.98 -11.62
CA VAL A 293 -5.63 22.20 -11.15
C VAL A 293 -4.66 23.24 -10.62
N GLY A 294 -4.89 23.67 -9.38
CA GLY A 294 -4.03 24.65 -8.72
C GLY A 294 -2.66 24.04 -8.47
N ASP A 295 -1.62 24.88 -8.47
CA ASP A 295 -0.24 24.54 -8.08
C ASP A 295 -0.13 23.91 -6.65
N THR A 296 -1.24 23.78 -5.91
CA THR A 296 -1.37 23.14 -4.60
C THR A 296 -1.95 21.72 -4.64
N ALA A 297 -2.25 21.17 -5.82
CA ALA A 297 -3.01 19.93 -5.98
C ALA A 297 -2.41 18.71 -5.26
N ILE A 298 -1.09 18.65 -5.06
CA ILE A 298 -0.44 17.53 -4.34
C ILE A 298 -0.54 17.69 -2.83
N ARG A 299 -0.49 18.94 -2.33
CA ARG A 299 -0.52 19.24 -0.90
C ARG A 299 -1.87 18.91 -0.29
N GLU A 300 -2.93 19.16 -1.04
CA GLU A 300 -4.33 19.05 -0.59
C GLU A 300 -4.89 17.63 -0.68
N GLN A 301 -4.14 16.67 -1.25
CA GLN A 301 -4.62 15.31 -1.35
C GLN A 301 -4.68 14.65 0.02
N LEU A 302 -5.73 13.87 0.26
CA LEU A 302 -5.95 13.19 1.52
C LEU A 302 -4.86 12.14 1.75
N ALA A 303 -4.30 12.12 2.95
CA ALA A 303 -3.38 11.06 3.37
C ALA A 303 -4.14 9.73 3.56
N TRP A 304 -3.46 8.63 3.25
CA TRP A 304 -4.04 7.29 3.25
C TRP A 304 -3.01 6.18 3.52
N ASN A 305 -3.44 4.95 3.77
CA ASN A 305 -2.57 3.79 4.02
C ASN A 305 -3.03 2.53 3.29
N PHE A 306 -2.09 1.66 2.92
CA PHE A 306 -2.35 0.43 2.16
C PHE A 306 -2.93 -0.74 2.96
N GLY A 307 -2.91 -0.68 4.29
CA GLY A 307 -3.13 -1.84 5.16
C GLY A 307 -4.29 -2.72 4.73
N VAL A 308 -5.42 -2.10 4.39
CA VAL A 308 -6.52 -2.75 3.66
C VAL A 308 -6.91 -1.89 2.49
N ALA A 309 -6.72 -2.42 1.28
CA ALA A 309 -6.86 -1.67 0.05
C ALA A 309 -7.59 -2.48 -1.03
N LEU A 310 -8.63 -1.91 -1.64
CA LEU A 310 -9.27 -2.50 -2.81
C LEU A 310 -8.59 -1.98 -4.08
N LEU A 311 -8.04 -2.92 -4.85
CA LEU A 311 -7.29 -2.67 -6.07
C LEU A 311 -8.13 -3.07 -7.29
N PRO A 312 -8.60 -2.13 -8.13
CA PRO A 312 -9.23 -2.43 -9.41
C PRO A 312 -8.17 -2.78 -10.46
N LEU A 313 -7.66 -4.02 -10.44
CA LEU A 313 -6.58 -4.48 -11.30
C LEU A 313 -6.86 -4.29 -12.79
N ASN A 314 -8.12 -4.42 -13.23
CA ASN A 314 -8.48 -4.13 -14.61
C ASN A 314 -8.31 -2.65 -14.98
N ARG A 315 -8.64 -1.72 -14.08
CA ARG A 315 -8.39 -0.28 -14.26
C ARG A 315 -6.90 0.02 -14.26
N TRP A 316 -6.11 -0.64 -13.41
CA TRP A 316 -4.65 -0.49 -13.39
C TRP A 316 -4.04 -0.85 -14.75
N ARG A 317 -4.45 -1.97 -15.34
CA ARG A 317 -4.02 -2.37 -16.69
C ARG A 317 -4.47 -1.36 -17.74
N ASN A 318 -5.75 -0.95 -17.72
CA ASN A 318 -6.30 -0.01 -18.70
C ASN A 318 -5.62 1.37 -18.67
N GLU A 319 -5.25 1.84 -17.47
CA GLU A 319 -4.57 3.12 -17.26
C GLU A 319 -3.03 2.99 -17.27
N ARG A 320 -2.51 1.79 -17.60
CA ARG A 320 -1.06 1.49 -17.68
C ARG A 320 -0.33 1.93 -16.41
N LEU A 321 -0.87 1.58 -15.24
CA LEU A 321 -0.32 2.02 -13.95
C LEU A 321 1.14 1.61 -13.76
N GLU A 322 1.55 0.45 -14.28
CA GLU A 322 2.96 0.01 -14.21
C GLU A 322 3.91 1.04 -14.83
N GLU A 323 3.55 1.68 -15.94
CA GLU A 323 4.39 2.69 -16.58
C GLU A 323 4.52 3.94 -15.72
N ARG A 324 3.43 4.32 -15.04
CA ARG A 324 3.43 5.40 -14.06
C ARG A 324 4.33 5.07 -12.86
N VAL A 325 4.23 3.85 -12.34
CA VAL A 325 5.08 3.34 -11.27
C VAL A 325 6.55 3.41 -11.68
N SER A 326 6.89 2.86 -12.84
CA SER A 326 8.23 2.86 -13.41
C SER A 326 8.76 4.29 -13.66
N ALA A 327 7.92 5.22 -14.14
CA ALA A 327 8.30 6.62 -14.33
C ALA A 327 8.62 7.33 -13.00
N TRP A 328 7.84 7.11 -11.93
CA TRP A 328 8.11 7.68 -10.61
C TRP A 328 9.40 7.11 -9.99
N PHE A 329 9.64 5.80 -10.10
CA PHE A 329 10.88 5.21 -9.61
C PHE A 329 12.10 5.65 -10.42
N ALA A 330 11.96 5.83 -11.74
CA ALA A 330 13.00 6.39 -12.60
C ALA A 330 13.30 7.85 -12.21
N ALA A 331 12.28 8.65 -11.95
CA ALA A 331 12.43 10.01 -11.45
C ALA A 331 13.13 10.02 -10.08
N ASN A 332 12.74 9.15 -9.15
CA ASN A 332 13.42 9.04 -7.85
C ASN A 332 14.88 8.61 -8.01
N SER A 333 15.18 7.69 -8.91
CA SER A 333 16.56 7.27 -9.21
C SER A 333 17.37 8.40 -9.85
N ARG A 334 16.76 9.24 -10.67
CA ARG A 334 17.42 10.38 -11.33
C ARG A 334 17.68 11.54 -10.37
N PHE A 335 16.66 11.93 -9.61
CA PHE A 335 16.70 13.15 -8.78
C PHE A 335 17.01 12.88 -7.30
N ARG A 336 16.99 11.61 -6.88
CA ARG A 336 17.35 11.14 -5.53
C ARG A 336 16.52 11.78 -4.41
N PHE A 337 15.24 12.05 -4.64
CA PHE A 337 14.43 12.77 -3.65
C PHE A 337 14.06 11.92 -2.42
N PHE A 338 13.79 10.62 -2.55
CA PHE A 338 13.47 9.73 -1.43
C PHE A 338 14.41 8.52 -1.32
N PRO A 339 15.17 8.38 -0.21
CA PRO A 339 16.03 7.21 0.04
C PRO A 339 15.26 5.88 -0.07
N PRO A 340 15.78 4.85 -0.76
CA PRO A 340 15.07 3.59 -1.03
C PRO A 340 14.47 2.90 0.19
N ASP A 341 15.19 2.94 1.30
CA ASP A 341 14.87 2.32 2.58
C ASP A 341 14.03 3.21 3.51
N SER A 342 13.54 4.35 3.04
CA SER A 342 12.73 5.25 3.85
C SER A 342 11.22 5.03 3.67
N VAL A 343 10.42 5.40 4.68
CA VAL A 343 8.96 5.49 4.53
C VAL A 343 8.56 6.40 3.35
N ALA A 344 9.32 7.46 3.08
CA ALA A 344 9.06 8.34 1.93
C ALA A 344 9.18 7.59 0.59
N SER A 345 10.10 6.62 0.49
CA SER A 345 10.16 5.71 -0.66
C SER A 345 9.04 4.66 -0.62
N GLY A 346 8.83 4.01 0.53
CA GLY A 346 7.87 2.90 0.65
C GLY A 346 6.39 3.29 0.61
N LEU A 347 6.03 4.52 0.98
CA LEU A 347 4.66 5.04 1.03
C LEU A 347 4.53 6.41 0.35
N GLY A 348 5.53 7.28 0.44
CA GLY A 348 5.53 8.57 -0.26
C GLY A 348 5.55 8.45 -1.79
N LEU A 349 6.31 7.52 -2.38
CA LEU A 349 6.20 7.25 -3.83
C LEU A 349 4.80 6.76 -4.22
N PRO A 350 4.18 5.80 -3.51
CA PRO A 350 2.78 5.50 -3.74
C PRO A 350 1.82 6.69 -3.65
N TYR A 351 2.01 7.61 -2.69
CA TYR A 351 1.21 8.85 -2.62
C TYR A 351 1.28 9.63 -3.92
N LEU A 352 2.48 9.74 -4.51
CA LEU A 352 2.72 10.41 -5.79
C LEU A 352 2.15 9.61 -6.98
N ILE A 353 2.26 8.28 -6.98
CA ILE A 353 1.76 7.40 -8.05
C ILE A 353 0.22 7.47 -8.13
N PHE A 354 -0.45 7.42 -6.98
CA PHE A 354 -1.91 7.43 -6.89
C PHE A 354 -2.49 8.83 -6.71
N ALA A 355 -1.70 9.87 -6.95
CA ALA A 355 -2.13 11.22 -6.70
C ALA A 355 -3.40 11.57 -7.49
N GLY A 356 -4.43 12.07 -6.79
CA GLY A 356 -5.76 12.36 -7.34
C GLY A 356 -6.61 11.14 -7.69
N ALA A 357 -6.18 9.92 -7.34
CA ALA A 357 -6.82 8.65 -7.75
C ALA A 357 -7.20 7.74 -6.57
N VAL A 358 -7.19 8.25 -5.34
CA VAL A 358 -7.53 7.49 -4.12
C VAL A 358 -8.95 7.81 -3.65
N GLY A 359 -9.71 6.76 -3.33
CA GLY A 359 -10.97 6.86 -2.59
C GLY A 359 -10.79 6.42 -1.14
N CYS A 360 -11.50 7.09 -0.22
CA CYS A 360 -11.41 6.82 1.21
C CYS A 360 -12.49 5.86 1.68
N TRP A 361 -12.11 4.85 2.45
CA TRP A 361 -13.06 3.99 3.15
C TRP A 361 -13.99 4.81 4.07
N ALA A 362 -15.18 4.27 4.33
CA ALA A 362 -16.02 4.78 5.42
C ALA A 362 -15.27 4.68 6.76
N GLU A 363 -15.62 5.56 7.70
CA GLU A 363 -14.90 5.70 8.98
C GLU A 363 -14.78 4.38 9.77
N ASP A 364 -15.78 3.50 9.66
CA ASP A 364 -15.85 2.23 10.38
C ASP A 364 -15.40 1.02 9.55
N ALA A 365 -14.83 1.20 8.37
CA ALA A 365 -14.31 0.06 7.62
C ALA A 365 -12.95 -0.42 8.18
N VAL A 366 -12.01 0.50 8.37
CA VAL A 366 -10.63 0.16 8.76
C VAL A 366 -10.19 1.10 9.89
N LEU A 367 -9.87 0.52 11.05
CA LEU A 367 -9.16 1.25 12.10
C LEU A 367 -7.66 1.09 11.90
N ASP A 368 -7.01 2.15 11.48
CA ASP A 368 -5.59 2.16 11.14
C ASP A 368 -4.70 2.59 12.32
N GLY A 369 -3.38 2.42 12.18
CA GLY A 369 -2.36 2.99 13.07
C GLY A 369 -2.33 2.43 14.49
N LEU A 370 -2.87 1.22 14.73
CA LEU A 370 -2.93 0.62 16.07
C LEU A 370 -1.56 0.27 16.68
N GLY A 371 -0.49 0.32 15.90
CA GLY A 371 0.89 0.22 16.42
C GLY A 371 1.43 1.53 16.99
N TYR A 372 0.70 2.65 16.85
CA TYR A 372 1.08 3.98 17.33
C TYR A 372 0.22 4.49 18.49
N VAL A 373 -0.92 3.86 18.78
CA VAL A 373 -1.88 4.39 19.75
C VAL A 373 -2.07 3.48 20.96
N SER A 374 -2.66 4.04 22.01
CA SER A 374 -3.10 3.34 23.20
C SER A 374 -4.61 3.37 23.36
N ASP A 375 -5.12 2.67 24.37
CA ASP A 375 -6.54 2.69 24.76
C ASP A 375 -7.04 4.12 25.02
N THR A 376 -6.26 4.91 25.75
CA THR A 376 -6.58 6.31 26.09
C THR A 376 -6.69 7.20 24.85
N ASP A 377 -5.83 7.01 23.82
CA ASP A 377 -5.91 7.77 22.58
C ASP A 377 -7.22 7.49 21.83
N LEU A 378 -7.63 6.22 21.78
CA LEU A 378 -8.87 5.79 21.15
C LEU A 378 -10.10 6.31 21.90
N GLU A 379 -10.09 6.25 23.24
CA GLU A 379 -11.16 6.80 24.07
C GLU A 379 -11.35 8.31 23.86
N HIS A 380 -10.26 9.08 23.79
CA HIS A 380 -10.31 10.51 23.48
C HIS A 380 -10.78 10.77 22.04
N SER A 381 -10.49 9.86 21.12
CA SER A 381 -10.96 9.90 19.74
C SER A 381 -12.42 9.42 19.57
N GLY A 382 -13.11 9.07 20.66
CA GLY A 382 -14.49 8.58 20.63
C GLY A 382 -14.65 7.13 20.17
N VAL A 383 -13.57 6.35 20.17
CA VAL A 383 -13.56 4.94 19.77
C VAL A 383 -13.65 4.04 21.00
N TYR A 384 -14.88 3.62 21.32
CA TYR A 384 -15.16 2.77 22.49
C TYR A 384 -15.45 1.30 22.17
N ASP A 385 -15.95 1.01 20.96
CA ASP A 385 -16.22 -0.36 20.53
C ASP A 385 -15.40 -0.68 19.29
N LEU A 386 -14.33 -1.45 19.47
CA LEU A 386 -13.47 -1.90 18.37
C LEU A 386 -14.23 -2.79 17.39
N ARG A 387 -15.27 -3.52 17.82
CA ARG A 387 -15.99 -4.47 16.97
C ARG A 387 -16.75 -3.83 15.84
N ARG A 388 -16.98 -2.51 15.90
CA ARG A 388 -17.63 -1.77 14.80
C ARG A 388 -16.79 -1.76 13.53
N TYR A 389 -15.48 -1.95 13.63
CA TYR A 389 -14.58 -1.91 12.47
C TYR A 389 -14.55 -3.25 11.73
N THR A 390 -14.51 -3.26 10.40
CA THR A 390 -14.34 -4.53 9.66
C THR A 390 -12.94 -5.12 9.90
N SER A 391 -11.93 -4.26 9.93
CA SER A 391 -10.53 -4.65 10.12
C SER A 391 -9.75 -3.67 10.99
N LEU A 392 -8.72 -4.20 11.66
CA LEU A 392 -7.83 -3.51 12.58
C LEU A 392 -6.39 -3.62 12.05
N HIS A 393 -5.77 -2.51 11.70
CA HIS A 393 -4.43 -2.48 11.11
C HIS A 393 -3.39 -2.00 12.13
N PHE A 394 -2.43 -2.86 12.45
CA PHE A 394 -1.37 -2.60 13.42
C PHE A 394 -0.16 -1.93 12.77
N ALA A 395 -0.42 -0.93 11.93
CA ALA A 395 0.60 -0.10 11.32
C ALA A 395 1.45 0.56 12.41
N GLY A 396 2.77 0.59 12.19
CA GLY A 396 3.72 1.19 13.12
C GLY A 396 4.67 0.22 13.82
N PRO A 397 5.44 0.71 14.81
CA PRO A 397 6.53 -0.03 15.41
C PRO A 397 6.06 -1.13 16.36
N ASN A 398 4.94 -0.92 17.05
CA ASN A 398 4.41 -1.88 18.01
C ASN A 398 3.42 -2.79 17.31
N LYS A 399 3.91 -3.93 16.81
CA LYS A 399 3.04 -4.97 16.26
C LYS A 399 2.32 -5.69 17.38
N LEU A 400 1.10 -6.14 17.09
CA LEU A 400 0.34 -6.97 18.01
C LEU A 400 1.12 -8.25 18.35
N ALA A 401 1.30 -8.52 19.64
CA ALA A 401 1.68 -9.86 20.09
C ALA A 401 0.50 -10.80 19.83
N LEU A 402 0.73 -11.88 19.09
CA LEU A 402 -0.35 -12.80 18.67
C LEU A 402 -0.80 -13.77 19.77
N ASP A 403 -0.24 -13.62 20.98
CA ASP A 403 -0.67 -14.35 22.17
C ASP A 403 -2.14 -14.00 22.49
N GLY A 404 -2.99 -15.03 22.68
CA GLY A 404 -4.42 -14.84 22.99
C GLY A 404 -5.35 -14.78 21.77
N LEU A 405 -4.83 -14.96 20.54
CA LEU A 405 -5.63 -15.21 19.33
C LEU A 405 -5.99 -16.70 19.19
N ASP A 406 -6.39 -17.36 20.27
CA ASP A 406 -6.45 -18.83 20.35
C ASP A 406 -7.42 -19.45 19.33
N ASP A 407 -8.56 -18.80 19.07
CA ASP A 407 -9.60 -19.27 18.12
C ASP A 407 -9.79 -18.34 16.92
N HIS A 408 -9.00 -17.26 16.83
CA HIS A 408 -9.08 -16.22 15.78
C HIS A 408 -10.46 -15.57 15.62
N SER A 409 -11.39 -15.78 16.56
CA SER A 409 -12.73 -15.21 16.50
C SER A 409 -12.70 -13.69 16.67
N PRO A 410 -13.72 -12.96 16.19
CA PRO A 410 -13.87 -11.52 16.44
C PRO A 410 -13.74 -11.14 17.93
N ALA A 411 -14.18 -12.01 18.84
CA ALA A 411 -14.07 -11.80 20.28
C ALA A 411 -12.63 -11.90 20.78
N SER A 412 -11.86 -12.88 20.30
CA SER A 412 -10.43 -13.02 20.61
C SER A 412 -9.61 -11.88 19.99
N VAL A 413 -9.91 -11.48 18.75
CA VAL A 413 -9.31 -10.31 18.10
C VAL A 413 -9.53 -9.05 18.93
N SER A 414 -10.77 -8.80 19.36
CA SER A 414 -11.09 -7.63 20.19
C SER A 414 -10.29 -7.64 21.50
N ARG A 415 -10.27 -8.79 22.20
CA ARG A 415 -9.54 -8.94 23.48
C ARG A 415 -8.04 -8.72 23.31
N ALA A 416 -7.41 -9.40 22.36
CA ALA A 416 -5.99 -9.25 22.08
C ALA A 416 -5.63 -7.80 21.71
N THR A 417 -6.51 -7.12 20.95
CA THR A 417 -6.32 -5.71 20.61
C THR A 417 -6.40 -4.80 21.84
N PHE A 418 -7.38 -5.00 22.73
CA PHE A 418 -7.45 -4.23 23.98
C PHE A 418 -6.21 -4.44 24.85
N ASP A 419 -5.76 -5.68 25.01
CA ASP A 419 -4.56 -5.99 25.79
C ASP A 419 -3.30 -5.32 25.19
N HIS A 420 -3.21 -5.29 23.85
CA HIS A 420 -2.13 -4.59 23.13
C HIS A 420 -2.16 -3.09 23.34
N LEU A 421 -3.32 -2.46 23.18
CA LEU A 421 -3.50 -1.03 23.37
C LEU A 421 -3.17 -0.61 24.81
N HIS A 422 -3.55 -1.43 25.79
CA HIS A 422 -3.22 -1.21 27.18
C HIS A 422 -1.71 -1.34 27.45
N LYS A 423 -1.04 -2.37 26.88
CA LYS A 423 0.42 -2.52 26.95
C LYS A 423 1.14 -1.34 26.28
N ASN A 424 0.63 -0.84 25.16
CA ASN A 424 1.15 0.36 24.51
C ASN A 424 1.03 1.59 25.42
N ALA A 425 -0.07 1.76 26.14
CA ALA A 425 -0.24 2.84 27.11
C ALA A 425 0.89 2.83 28.16
N LEU A 426 1.24 1.65 28.66
CA LEU A 426 2.32 1.47 29.64
C LEU A 426 3.70 1.77 29.04
N SER A 427 3.98 1.29 27.82
CA SER A 427 5.22 1.58 27.11
C SER A 427 5.41 3.07 26.84
N ARG A 428 4.34 3.77 26.43
CA ARG A 428 4.32 5.23 26.22
C ARG A 428 4.67 5.99 27.50
N ARG A 429 4.05 5.62 28.63
CA ARG A 429 4.34 6.25 29.93
C ARG A 429 5.80 6.08 30.34
N ARG A 430 6.42 4.92 30.05
CA ARG A 430 7.84 4.65 30.39
C ARG A 430 8.83 5.44 29.54
N LEU A 431 8.56 5.60 28.24
CA LEU A 431 9.45 6.34 27.33
C LEU A 431 9.34 7.86 27.48
N GLY A 432 8.31 8.34 28.19
CA GLY A 432 7.98 9.75 28.27
C GLY A 432 7.43 10.27 26.94
N TYR A 433 6.72 11.40 27.01
CA TYR A 433 6.04 12.00 25.86
C TYR A 433 7.00 12.28 24.69
N SER A 434 8.21 12.77 24.96
CA SER A 434 9.23 13.08 23.95
C SER A 434 9.83 11.83 23.27
N GLY A 435 9.96 10.72 24.01
CA GLY A 435 10.54 9.48 23.49
C GLY A 435 9.61 8.76 22.50
N TYR A 436 8.29 8.85 22.71
CA TYR A 436 7.32 8.18 21.85
C TYR A 436 6.85 9.04 20.67
N HIS A 437 6.71 10.36 20.87
CA HIS A 437 6.45 11.29 19.76
C HIS A 437 7.59 11.34 18.74
N SER A 438 8.83 11.04 19.17
CA SER A 438 9.95 10.97 18.24
C SER A 438 9.96 9.75 17.30
N TYR A 439 8.96 8.86 17.37
CA TYR A 439 8.76 7.80 16.38
C TYR A 439 7.36 7.84 15.76
N GLY A 440 6.30 7.89 16.57
CA GLY A 440 4.92 7.97 16.07
C GLY A 440 4.47 9.37 15.68
N GLY A 441 4.89 10.39 16.45
CA GLY A 441 4.59 11.79 16.17
C GLY A 441 5.27 12.30 14.89
N TYR A 442 6.51 11.88 14.60
CA TYR A 442 7.15 12.23 13.34
C TYR A 442 6.58 11.49 12.13
N LEU A 443 6.04 10.28 12.28
CA LEU A 443 5.53 9.52 11.13
C LEU A 443 4.04 9.76 10.85
N TYR A 444 3.23 10.02 11.88
CA TYR A 444 1.78 10.21 11.74
C TYR A 444 1.26 11.57 12.22
N GLY A 445 1.79 12.09 13.34
CA GLY A 445 1.15 13.20 14.07
C GLY A 445 1.59 14.61 13.70
N GLY A 446 2.58 14.76 12.82
CA GLY A 446 3.22 16.03 12.54
C GLY A 446 3.86 16.69 13.77
N TYR A 447 4.73 17.67 13.54
CA TYR A 447 5.32 18.45 14.63
C TYR A 447 4.20 19.24 15.34
N LEU A 448 3.98 18.99 16.64
CA LEU A 448 3.28 19.94 17.50
C LEU A 448 4.26 20.55 18.49
N TYR A 449 4.51 21.83 18.24
CA TYR A 449 4.95 22.87 19.17
C TYR A 449 5.59 22.42 20.48
N GLY A 450 6.91 22.57 20.52
CA GLY A 450 7.71 22.49 21.73
C GLY A 450 9.04 23.21 21.60
N GLY A 451 9.07 24.34 20.90
CA GLY A 451 10.15 25.32 20.98
C GLY A 451 10.16 25.97 22.37
N TYR A 452 10.54 25.20 23.38
CA TYR A 452 11.24 25.71 24.54
C TYR A 452 12.59 25.01 24.57
N LEU A 453 13.63 25.83 24.44
CA LEU A 453 14.97 25.55 24.90
C LEU A 453 14.92 25.13 26.38
N LEU A 454 14.59 23.87 26.67
CA LEU A 454 15.05 23.25 27.90
C LEU A 454 16.49 22.84 27.65
N SER A 455 17.40 23.78 27.93
CA SER A 455 18.76 23.45 28.32
C SER A 455 18.67 22.51 29.53
N LEU A 456 18.62 21.21 29.28
CA LEU A 456 18.92 20.23 30.31
C LEU A 456 20.39 20.43 30.69
N PRO A 457 20.73 20.67 31.97
CA PRO A 457 22.12 20.62 32.40
C PRO A 457 22.67 19.22 32.10
N PRO A 458 23.96 19.09 31.76
CA PRO A 458 24.56 17.80 31.45
C PRO A 458 24.36 16.85 32.64
N VAL A 459 23.64 15.76 32.39
CA VAL A 459 23.58 14.63 33.33
C VAL A 459 24.99 14.05 33.37
N ALA A 460 25.65 14.19 34.51
CA ALA A 460 26.96 13.58 34.75
C ALA A 460 26.85 12.06 34.52
N PRO A 461 27.78 11.45 33.76
CA PRO A 461 27.75 10.02 33.54
C PRO A 461 27.85 9.29 34.88
N SER A 462 26.90 8.38 35.12
CA SER A 462 26.93 7.46 36.24
C SER A 462 28.21 6.60 36.13
N PRO A 463 29.01 6.44 37.20
CA PRO A 463 30.22 5.65 37.14
C PRO A 463 29.88 4.18 36.90
N SER A 464 30.36 3.64 35.78
CA SER A 464 30.32 2.20 35.49
C SER A 464 31.11 1.43 36.55
N PRO A 465 30.66 0.24 36.97
CA PRO A 465 31.43 -0.63 37.86
C PRO A 465 32.75 -1.07 37.19
N PRO A 466 33.83 -1.27 37.95
CA PRO A 466 35.13 -1.62 37.42
C PRO A 466 35.10 -3.00 36.76
N LEU A 467 35.40 -3.03 35.46
CA LEU A 467 35.63 -4.25 34.71
C LEU A 467 36.91 -4.93 35.22
N LEU A 468 36.80 -6.20 35.62
CA LEU A 468 37.93 -7.04 35.94
C LEU A 468 38.79 -7.28 34.67
N PRO A 469 40.13 -7.31 34.79
CA PRO A 469 41.02 -7.49 33.65
C PRO A 469 40.91 -8.91 33.09
N VAL A 470 40.44 -9.00 31.85
CA VAL A 470 40.48 -10.23 31.04
C VAL A 470 41.92 -10.40 30.52
N PRO A 471 42.55 -11.58 30.67
CA PRO A 471 43.89 -11.82 30.14
C PRO A 471 43.89 -11.79 28.61
N PRO A 472 44.95 -11.26 27.98
CA PRO A 472 45.05 -11.20 26.53
C PRO A 472 45.14 -12.61 25.93
N PRO A 473 44.48 -12.86 24.78
CA PRO A 473 44.60 -14.12 24.07
C PRO A 473 46.03 -14.31 23.54
N PRO A 474 46.49 -15.57 23.40
CA PRO A 474 47.83 -15.88 22.89
C PRO A 474 48.00 -15.40 21.44
N SER A 475 49.09 -14.70 21.19
CA SER A 475 49.47 -14.15 19.89
C SER A 475 49.69 -15.26 18.86
N LEU A 476 48.85 -15.32 17.84
CA LEU A 476 49.11 -16.14 16.65
C LEU A 476 50.18 -15.46 15.78
N PRO A 477 51.11 -16.23 15.17
CA PRO A 477 52.09 -15.67 14.25
C PRO A 477 51.41 -15.14 12.99
N PRO A 478 51.93 -14.05 12.41
CA PRO A 478 51.35 -13.44 11.21
C PRO A 478 51.46 -14.39 10.01
N PRO A 479 50.46 -14.40 9.10
CA PRO A 479 50.51 -15.20 7.89
C PRO A 479 51.62 -14.71 6.97
N SER A 480 52.46 -15.63 6.50
CA SER A 480 53.50 -15.38 5.51
C SER A 480 52.88 -14.90 4.20
N LEU A 481 53.22 -13.67 3.79
CA LEU A 481 52.82 -13.14 2.48
C LEU A 481 53.49 -13.94 1.35
N PRO A 482 52.75 -14.29 0.28
CA PRO A 482 53.34 -14.91 -0.90
C PRO A 482 54.28 -13.91 -1.61
N PRO A 483 55.33 -14.41 -2.30
CA PRO A 483 56.29 -13.56 -3.00
C PRO A 483 55.61 -12.77 -4.14
N PRO A 484 56.10 -11.55 -4.44
CA PRO A 484 55.53 -10.69 -5.46
C PRO A 484 55.66 -11.33 -6.85
N LEU A 485 54.57 -11.26 -7.62
CA LEU A 485 54.53 -11.68 -9.02
C LEU A 485 55.45 -10.78 -9.88
N PRO A 486 56.14 -11.35 -10.89
CA PRO A 486 56.98 -10.58 -11.80
C PRO A 486 56.13 -9.62 -12.65
N PRO A 487 56.70 -8.46 -13.05
CA PRO A 487 55.98 -7.46 -13.83
C PRO A 487 55.61 -7.98 -15.23
N PRO A 488 54.46 -7.57 -15.79
CA PRO A 488 54.02 -8.00 -17.10
C PRO A 488 54.94 -7.44 -18.21
N PRO A 489 55.14 -8.19 -19.31
CA PRO A 489 55.95 -7.73 -20.43
C PRO A 489 55.28 -6.55 -21.16
N PRO A 490 56.08 -5.65 -21.76
CA PRO A 490 55.55 -4.47 -22.45
C PRO A 490 54.69 -4.85 -23.66
N PRO A 491 53.64 -4.06 -23.95
CA PRO A 491 52.72 -4.34 -25.06
C PRO A 491 53.44 -4.24 -26.41
N ARG A 492 53.30 -5.30 -27.23
CA ARG A 492 53.75 -5.28 -28.63
C ARG A 492 52.83 -4.38 -29.44
N MET A 493 53.42 -3.43 -30.18
CA MET A 493 52.68 -2.59 -31.12
C MET A 493 52.06 -3.46 -32.24
N PRO A 494 50.78 -3.25 -32.58
CA PRO A 494 50.13 -3.94 -33.69
C PRO A 494 50.69 -3.45 -35.04
N PRO A 495 50.79 -4.34 -36.05
CA PRO A 495 51.21 -3.96 -37.39
C PRO A 495 50.17 -3.07 -38.07
N SER A 496 50.66 -2.13 -38.89
CA SER A 496 49.83 -1.19 -39.65
C SER A 496 48.88 -1.93 -40.62
N PRO A 497 47.61 -1.48 -40.74
CA PRO A 497 46.65 -2.10 -41.63
C PRO A 497 46.99 -1.82 -43.10
N PRO A 498 46.74 -2.79 -44.02
CA PRO A 498 46.94 -2.60 -45.45
C PRO A 498 45.91 -1.63 -46.04
N SER A 499 46.34 -0.84 -47.01
CA SER A 499 45.51 0.13 -47.73
C SER A 499 44.31 -0.53 -48.43
N PRO A 500 43.13 0.09 -48.42
CA PRO A 500 41.92 -0.47 -49.01
C PRO A 500 41.97 -0.50 -50.54
N PRO A 501 41.41 -1.53 -51.20
CA PRO A 501 41.32 -1.61 -52.66
C PRO A 501 40.32 -0.61 -53.23
N LEU A 502 40.60 -0.12 -54.45
CA LEU A 502 39.70 0.78 -55.18
C LEU A 502 38.31 0.13 -55.41
N PRO A 503 37.22 0.89 -55.27
CA PRO A 503 35.88 0.39 -55.47
C PRO A 503 35.60 0.06 -56.94
N SER A 504 35.03 -1.12 -57.17
CA SER A 504 34.49 -1.53 -58.47
C SER A 504 33.19 -0.78 -58.79
N PRO A 505 32.88 -0.52 -60.07
CA PRO A 505 31.67 0.17 -60.47
C PRO A 505 30.42 -0.64 -60.07
N PRO A 506 29.34 0.03 -59.63
CA PRO A 506 28.14 -0.64 -59.15
C PRO A 506 27.40 -1.36 -60.29
N PRO A 507 26.81 -2.53 -60.01
CA PRO A 507 25.97 -3.24 -60.98
C PRO A 507 24.69 -2.46 -61.28
N PRO A 508 24.12 -2.61 -62.49
CA PRO A 508 22.89 -1.93 -62.88
C PRO A 508 21.71 -2.36 -62.00
N SER A 509 20.92 -1.37 -61.60
CA SER A 509 19.76 -1.56 -60.72
C SER A 509 18.71 -2.47 -61.36
N PRO A 510 18.12 -3.41 -60.60
CA PRO A 510 17.02 -4.24 -61.10
C PRO A 510 15.77 -3.40 -61.37
N PRO A 511 14.94 -3.79 -62.37
CA PRO A 511 13.72 -3.08 -62.68
C PRO A 511 12.72 -3.14 -61.51
N PRO A 512 11.91 -2.08 -61.32
CA PRO A 512 10.96 -2.00 -60.22
C PRO A 512 9.90 -3.11 -60.30
N PRO A 513 9.47 -3.64 -59.15
CA PRO A 513 8.43 -4.67 -59.10
C PRO A 513 7.10 -4.13 -59.64
N PRO A 514 6.27 -4.99 -60.27
CA PRO A 514 4.96 -4.59 -60.75
C PRO A 514 4.06 -4.18 -59.57
N PRO A 515 3.15 -3.21 -59.81
CA PRO A 515 2.25 -2.73 -58.77
C PRO A 515 1.33 -3.85 -58.27
N PRO A 516 1.00 -3.87 -56.97
CA PRO A 516 0.11 -4.88 -56.40
C PRO A 516 -1.30 -4.78 -57.01
N PRO A 517 -2.00 -5.91 -57.16
CA PRO A 517 -3.38 -5.92 -57.65
C PRO A 517 -4.30 -5.15 -56.69
N PRO A 518 -5.35 -4.49 -57.20
CA PRO A 518 -6.30 -3.76 -56.39
C PRO A 518 -7.02 -4.70 -55.40
N PRO A 519 -7.31 -4.23 -54.18
CA PRO A 519 -8.01 -5.03 -53.19
C PRO A 519 -9.41 -5.41 -53.69
N PRO A 520 -9.90 -6.61 -53.34
CA PRO A 520 -11.26 -7.02 -53.68
C PRO A 520 -12.29 -6.07 -53.05
N PRO A 521 -13.41 -5.80 -53.74
CA PRO A 521 -14.46 -4.94 -53.22
C PRO A 521 -15.02 -5.49 -51.92
N SER A 522 -15.20 -4.60 -50.93
CA SER A 522 -15.76 -4.93 -49.64
C SER A 522 -17.16 -5.53 -49.79
N PRO A 523 -17.50 -6.59 -49.04
CA PRO A 523 -18.85 -7.13 -49.05
C PRO A 523 -19.87 -6.08 -48.57
N PRO A 524 -21.09 -6.07 -49.15
CA PRO A 524 -22.13 -5.13 -48.73
C PRO A 524 -22.47 -5.34 -47.25
N PRO A 525 -22.78 -4.26 -46.52
CA PRO A 525 -23.17 -4.35 -45.12
C PRO A 525 -24.42 -5.23 -44.96
N PRO A 526 -24.48 -6.09 -43.92
CA PRO A 526 -25.66 -6.90 -43.65
C PRO A 526 -26.87 -6.01 -43.40
N SER A 527 -27.99 -6.36 -44.01
CA SER A 527 -29.28 -5.70 -43.81
C SER A 527 -29.63 -5.66 -42.32
N PRO A 528 -30.18 -4.54 -41.82
CA PRO A 528 -30.61 -4.44 -40.43
C PRO A 528 -31.66 -5.51 -40.11
N PRO A 529 -31.59 -6.16 -38.94
CA PRO A 529 -32.60 -7.14 -38.54
C PRO A 529 -33.98 -6.46 -38.44
N PRO A 530 -35.06 -7.18 -38.79
CA PRO A 530 -36.43 -6.66 -38.68
C PRO A 530 -36.73 -6.26 -37.24
N SER A 531 -37.32 -5.07 -37.08
CA SER A 531 -37.74 -4.56 -35.78
C SER A 531 -38.69 -5.55 -35.09
N PRO A 532 -38.51 -5.81 -33.78
CA PRO A 532 -39.42 -6.68 -33.04
C PRO A 532 -40.85 -6.09 -33.05
N PRO A 533 -41.89 -6.93 -33.11
CA PRO A 533 -43.28 -6.47 -33.04
C PRO A 533 -43.53 -5.74 -31.72
N PRO A 534 -44.41 -4.71 -31.71
CA PRO A 534 -44.72 -3.95 -30.52
C PRO A 534 -45.28 -4.85 -29.42
N SER A 535 -44.71 -4.74 -28.22
CA SER A 535 -45.19 -5.42 -27.02
C SER A 535 -46.66 -5.07 -26.75
N PRO A 536 -47.51 -6.05 -26.37
CA PRO A 536 -48.88 -5.78 -25.98
C PRO A 536 -48.93 -4.86 -24.74
N PRO A 537 -49.94 -3.98 -24.65
CA PRO A 537 -50.10 -3.08 -23.51
C PRO A 537 -50.25 -3.87 -22.20
N PRO A 538 -49.66 -3.39 -21.09
CA PRO A 538 -49.73 -4.06 -19.81
C PRO A 538 -51.17 -4.15 -19.29
N SER A 539 -51.54 -5.33 -18.82
CA SER A 539 -52.82 -5.57 -18.15
C SER A 539 -52.96 -4.69 -16.90
N PRO A 540 -54.18 -4.21 -16.58
CA PRO A 540 -54.41 -3.41 -15.39
C PRO A 540 -54.07 -4.20 -14.12
N PRO A 541 -53.48 -3.55 -13.10
CA PRO A 541 -53.12 -4.22 -11.85
C PRO A 541 -54.39 -4.69 -11.11
N PRO A 542 -54.34 -5.85 -10.44
CA PRO A 542 -55.44 -6.34 -9.63
C PRO A 542 -55.69 -5.39 -8.44
N SER A 543 -56.95 -5.02 -8.29
CA SER A 543 -57.47 -4.20 -7.18
C SER A 543 -57.16 -4.84 -5.83
N THR A 544 -56.37 -4.15 -5.01
CA THR A 544 -56.10 -4.50 -3.63
C THR A 544 -57.34 -4.35 -2.75
N PRO A 545 -57.59 -5.26 -1.79
CA PRO A 545 -58.66 -5.11 -0.81
C PRO A 545 -58.39 -3.96 0.16
N PRO A 546 -59.44 -3.30 0.70
CA PRO A 546 -59.30 -2.13 1.55
C PRO A 546 -58.58 -2.46 2.88
N PRO A 547 -57.76 -1.54 3.40
CA PRO A 547 -57.04 -1.74 4.67
C PRO A 547 -57.99 -1.69 5.87
N SER A 548 -57.73 -2.56 6.85
CA SER A 548 -58.38 -2.58 8.16
C SER A 548 -58.13 -1.27 8.93
N PRO A 549 -59.08 -0.84 9.79
CA PRO A 549 -58.96 0.40 10.55
C PRO A 549 -57.79 0.34 11.56
N PRO A 550 -57.06 1.45 11.76
CA PRO A 550 -55.93 1.49 12.68
C PRO A 550 -56.38 1.41 14.15
N PRO A 551 -55.58 0.77 15.03
CA PRO A 551 -55.85 0.73 16.46
C PRO A 551 -55.68 2.13 17.09
N SER A 552 -56.52 2.41 18.09
CA SER A 552 -56.57 3.66 18.84
C SER A 552 -55.22 4.01 19.49
N PRO A 553 -54.81 5.29 19.47
CA PRO A 553 -53.55 5.71 20.07
C PRO A 553 -53.60 5.65 21.61
N PRO A 554 -52.47 5.33 22.26
CA PRO A 554 -52.35 5.34 23.71
C PRO A 554 -52.42 6.78 24.29
N PRO A 555 -52.84 6.94 25.55
CA PRO A 555 -53.03 8.25 26.18
C PRO A 555 -51.70 9.01 26.31
N ALA A 556 -51.77 10.32 26.04
CA ALA A 556 -50.63 11.22 26.01
C ALA A 556 -49.98 11.40 27.40
N PRO A 557 -48.63 11.47 27.48
CA PRO A 557 -47.93 11.80 28.71
C PRO A 557 -48.16 13.26 29.13
N PRO A 558 -48.05 13.57 30.44
CA PRO A 558 -48.27 14.91 30.97
C PRO A 558 -47.24 15.94 30.45
N PRO A 559 -47.64 17.21 30.27
CA PRO A 559 -46.81 18.23 29.66
C PRO A 559 -45.59 18.60 30.53
N SER A 560 -44.44 18.70 29.89
CA SER A 560 -43.19 19.20 30.47
C SER A 560 -43.29 20.70 30.78
N PRO A 561 -42.57 21.19 31.82
CA PRO A 561 -42.57 22.61 32.17
C PRO A 561 -41.97 23.48 31.04
N PRO A 562 -42.44 24.73 30.89
CA PRO A 562 -42.02 25.60 29.80
C PRO A 562 -40.55 25.99 29.91
N PRO A 563 -39.80 26.05 28.80
CA PRO A 563 -38.41 26.47 28.79
C PRO A 563 -38.28 27.96 29.13
N SER A 564 -37.23 28.29 29.88
CA SER A 564 -36.83 29.66 30.19
C SER A 564 -36.57 30.47 28.91
N PRO A 565 -36.92 31.79 28.89
CA PRO A 565 -36.71 32.62 27.72
C PRO A 565 -35.21 32.77 27.40
N PRO A 566 -34.83 32.79 26.12
CA PRO A 566 -33.44 32.96 25.70
C PRO A 566 -32.93 34.36 26.04
N PRO A 567 -31.64 34.51 26.39
CA PRO A 567 -31.02 35.81 26.62
C PRO A 567 -31.03 36.65 25.34
N SER A 568 -31.27 37.95 25.50
CA SER A 568 -31.32 38.91 24.39
C SER A 568 -29.98 38.99 23.66
N PRO A 569 -29.98 39.09 22.31
CA PRO A 569 -28.75 39.18 21.54
C PRO A 569 -28.01 40.49 21.85
N PRO A 570 -26.67 40.47 21.88
CA PRO A 570 -25.87 41.68 22.08
C PRO A 570 -26.05 42.66 20.89
N PRO A 571 -25.95 43.97 21.14
CA PRO A 571 -26.10 44.99 20.11
C PRO A 571 -25.03 44.82 19.02
N SER A 572 -25.45 44.94 17.77
CA SER A 572 -24.56 44.82 16.61
C SER A 572 -23.47 45.90 16.62
N PRO A 573 -22.22 45.56 16.29
CA PRO A 573 -21.14 46.54 16.19
C PRO A 573 -21.42 47.55 15.07
N PRO A 574 -20.98 48.81 15.23
CA PRO A 574 -21.12 49.83 14.20
C PRO A 574 -20.38 49.44 12.92
N PRO A 575 -20.91 49.80 11.73
CA PRO A 575 -20.30 49.45 10.46
C PRO A 575 -18.91 50.05 10.31
N SER A 576 -17.95 49.22 9.90
CA SER A 576 -16.59 49.63 9.57
C SER A 576 -16.58 50.66 8.44
N PRO A 577 -15.69 51.68 8.49
CA PRO A 577 -15.55 52.64 7.40
C PRO A 577 -15.09 51.93 6.11
N PRO A 578 -15.53 52.41 4.94
CA PRO A 578 -15.15 51.81 3.66
C PRO A 578 -13.64 51.93 3.44
N PRO A 579 -13.00 50.91 2.84
CA PRO A 579 -11.57 50.94 2.56
C PRO A 579 -11.24 52.06 1.56
N PRO A 580 -10.07 52.71 1.69
CA PRO A 580 -9.63 53.73 0.75
C PRO A 580 -9.46 53.14 -0.65
N SER A 581 -9.87 53.91 -1.66
CA SER A 581 -9.76 53.53 -3.06
C SER A 581 -8.30 53.25 -3.43
N PRO A 582 -8.04 52.19 -4.23
CA PRO A 582 -6.69 51.87 -4.66
C PRO A 582 -6.12 53.00 -5.54
N PRO A 583 -4.81 53.30 -5.44
CA PRO A 583 -4.16 54.28 -6.28
C PRO A 583 -4.24 53.87 -7.77
N PRO A 584 -4.35 54.84 -8.70
CA PRO A 584 -4.43 54.57 -10.12
C PRO A 584 -3.18 53.82 -10.60
N SER A 585 -3.40 52.76 -11.39
CA SER A 585 -2.34 51.96 -11.99
C SER A 585 -1.43 52.82 -12.87
N PRO A 586 -0.10 52.60 -12.83
CA PRO A 586 0.82 53.29 -13.72
C PRO A 586 0.50 52.95 -15.19
N PRO A 587 0.71 53.89 -16.13
CA PRO A 587 0.47 53.65 -17.54
C PRO A 587 1.39 52.53 -18.07
N PRO A 588 0.90 51.67 -18.98
CA PRO A 588 1.68 50.57 -19.52
C PRO A 588 2.91 51.10 -20.28
N PRO A 589 4.07 50.42 -20.15
CA PRO A 589 5.27 50.80 -20.89
C PRO A 589 5.05 50.65 -22.40
N SER A 590 5.65 51.58 -23.15
CA SER A 590 5.59 51.58 -24.62
C SER A 590 6.16 50.28 -25.19
N PRO A 591 5.54 49.72 -26.25
CA PRO A 591 6.00 48.48 -26.85
C PRO A 591 7.43 48.64 -27.44
N PRO A 592 8.31 47.64 -27.26
CA PRO A 592 9.64 47.67 -27.85
C PRO A 592 9.55 47.60 -29.38
N PRO A 593 10.55 48.15 -30.09
CA PRO A 593 10.60 48.09 -31.55
C PRO A 593 10.64 46.64 -32.05
N PRO A 594 10.08 46.37 -33.24
CA PRO A 594 9.98 45.01 -33.79
C PRO A 594 11.38 44.41 -34.02
N VAL A 595 11.58 43.23 -33.45
CA VAL A 595 12.78 42.40 -33.64
C VAL A 595 12.81 41.92 -35.10
N PRO A 596 13.94 42.02 -35.82
CA PRO A 596 14.06 41.49 -37.17
C PRO A 596 13.82 39.97 -37.18
N PRO A 597 13.17 39.44 -38.23
CA PRO A 597 12.85 38.02 -38.31
C PRO A 597 14.14 37.16 -38.32
N PRO A 598 14.15 36.03 -37.61
CA PRO A 598 15.28 35.12 -37.62
C PRO A 598 15.51 34.54 -39.02
N PRO A 599 16.77 34.26 -39.41
CA PRO A 599 17.07 33.62 -40.67
C PRO A 599 16.42 32.23 -40.75
N SER A 600 15.93 31.89 -41.93
CA SER A 600 15.29 30.60 -42.19
C SER A 600 16.23 29.43 -41.85
N PRO A 601 15.73 28.39 -41.17
CA PRO A 601 16.55 27.22 -40.86
C PRO A 601 17.01 26.53 -42.15
N PRO A 602 18.24 26.00 -42.18
CA PRO A 602 18.71 25.20 -43.30
C PRO A 602 17.82 23.94 -43.46
N PRO A 603 17.65 23.45 -44.70
CA PRO A 603 16.87 22.24 -44.96
C PRO A 603 17.46 21.06 -44.17
N PRO A 604 16.61 20.17 -43.62
CA PRO A 604 17.06 19.01 -42.87
C PRO A 604 17.94 18.11 -43.74
N SER A 605 19.11 17.75 -43.21
CA SER A 605 19.98 16.75 -43.81
C SER A 605 19.21 15.43 -43.96
N PRO A 606 19.40 14.68 -45.07
CA PRO A 606 18.80 13.37 -45.23
C PRO A 606 19.25 12.44 -44.08
N PRO A 607 18.35 11.59 -43.57
CA PRO A 607 18.69 10.67 -42.49
C PRO A 607 19.84 9.74 -42.92
N PRO A 608 20.80 9.45 -42.02
CA PRO A 608 21.85 8.49 -42.31
C PRO A 608 21.23 7.13 -42.61
N SER A 609 21.72 6.48 -43.66
CA SER A 609 21.33 5.11 -44.00
C SER A 609 21.54 4.19 -42.78
N PRO A 610 20.60 3.26 -42.51
CA PRO A 610 20.74 2.33 -41.41
C PRO A 610 22.04 1.51 -41.60
N PRO A 611 22.78 1.23 -40.51
CA PRO A 611 23.95 0.36 -40.59
C PRO A 611 23.53 -1.01 -41.13
N PRO A 612 24.36 -1.64 -41.98
CA PRO A 612 24.08 -2.98 -42.46
C PRO A 612 23.90 -3.94 -41.28
N SER A 613 22.87 -4.78 -41.36
CA SER A 613 22.62 -5.82 -40.37
C SER A 613 23.87 -6.68 -40.19
N PRO A 614 24.28 -6.99 -38.95
CA PRO A 614 25.39 -7.89 -38.73
C PRO A 614 25.09 -9.25 -39.36
N PRO A 615 26.09 -9.93 -39.95
CA PRO A 615 25.89 -11.27 -40.47
C PRO A 615 25.40 -12.21 -39.35
N PRO A 616 24.54 -13.20 -39.68
CA PRO A 616 24.08 -14.17 -38.70
C PRO A 616 25.27 -14.87 -38.03
N PRO A 617 25.23 -15.08 -36.70
CA PRO A 617 26.32 -15.75 -35.99
C PRO A 617 26.50 -17.16 -36.54
N SER A 618 27.76 -17.52 -36.79
CA SER A 618 28.14 -18.89 -37.16
C SER A 618 27.59 -19.88 -36.13
N PRO A 619 27.09 -21.05 -36.54
CA PRO A 619 26.64 -22.08 -35.61
C PRO A 619 27.78 -22.46 -34.66
N PRO A 620 27.50 -22.62 -33.35
CA PRO A 620 28.52 -22.97 -32.38
C PRO A 620 29.15 -24.33 -32.74
N PRO A 621 30.47 -24.50 -32.55
CA PRO A 621 31.11 -25.80 -32.72
C PRO A 621 30.47 -26.82 -31.77
N PRO A 622 30.34 -28.09 -32.19
CA PRO A 622 29.76 -29.14 -31.35
C PRO A 622 30.54 -29.27 -30.04
N SER A 623 29.81 -29.31 -28.93
CA SER A 623 30.35 -29.46 -27.59
C SER A 623 31.24 -30.71 -27.50
N PRO A 624 32.43 -30.62 -26.89
CA PRO A 624 33.25 -31.80 -26.62
C PRO A 624 32.49 -32.76 -25.70
N PRO A 625 32.68 -34.09 -25.86
CA PRO A 625 32.04 -35.06 -24.99
C PRO A 625 32.43 -34.85 -23.52
N PRO A 626 31.50 -35.09 -22.58
CA PRO A 626 31.76 -34.88 -21.16
C PRO A 626 32.91 -35.77 -20.68
N SER A 627 33.85 -35.16 -19.97
CA SER A 627 34.92 -35.86 -19.25
C SER A 627 34.32 -36.87 -18.27
N PRO A 628 34.92 -38.07 -18.13
CA PRO A 628 34.45 -39.06 -17.17
C PRO A 628 34.54 -38.50 -15.74
N PRO A 629 33.58 -38.87 -14.86
CA PRO A 629 33.57 -38.38 -13.49
C PRO A 629 34.83 -38.82 -12.74
N PRO A 630 35.40 -37.96 -11.87
CA PRO A 630 36.53 -38.32 -11.04
C PRO A 630 36.14 -39.47 -10.10
N SER A 631 36.99 -40.50 -10.06
CA SER A 631 36.87 -41.65 -9.19
C SER A 631 36.77 -41.20 -7.72
N THR A 632 35.70 -41.58 -7.04
CA THR A 632 35.52 -41.36 -5.60
C THR A 632 36.67 -42.01 -4.82
N PRO A 633 37.37 -41.27 -3.94
CA PRO A 633 38.38 -41.86 -3.05
C PRO A 633 37.70 -42.82 -2.05
N PRO A 634 38.40 -43.90 -1.64
CA PRO A 634 37.85 -44.86 -0.68
C PRO A 634 37.61 -44.20 0.69
N PRO A 635 36.57 -44.66 1.43
CA PRO A 635 36.24 -44.10 2.74
C PRO A 635 37.38 -44.31 3.74
N SER A 636 37.68 -43.26 4.50
CA SER A 636 38.64 -43.30 5.59
C SER A 636 38.19 -44.28 6.68
N PRO A 637 39.12 -45.01 7.33
CA PRO A 637 38.78 -45.93 8.41
C PRO A 637 38.19 -45.17 9.62
N PRO A 638 37.24 -45.79 10.35
CA PRO A 638 36.61 -45.17 11.50
C PRO A 638 37.63 -44.94 12.63
N PRO A 639 37.48 -43.87 13.43
CA PRO A 639 38.35 -43.60 14.56
C PRO A 639 38.20 -44.69 15.64
N PRO A 640 39.28 -45.02 16.39
CA PRO A 640 39.23 -46.03 17.44
C PRO A 640 38.34 -45.58 18.60
N SER A 641 37.53 -46.52 19.10
CA SER A 641 36.63 -46.32 20.23
C SER A 641 37.39 -45.92 21.51
N PRO A 642 36.85 -45.00 22.32
CA PRO A 642 37.44 -44.63 23.60
C PRO A 642 37.39 -45.80 24.60
N PRO A 643 38.40 -45.93 25.50
CA PRO A 643 38.42 -46.98 26.51
C PRO A 643 37.32 -46.77 27.57
N PRO A 644 36.78 -47.85 28.16
CA PRO A 644 35.70 -47.77 29.13
C PRO A 644 36.15 -47.10 30.44
N SER A 645 35.39 -46.10 30.87
CA SER A 645 35.55 -45.41 32.14
C SER A 645 35.21 -46.36 33.28
N GLY A 646 36.22 -46.77 34.03
CA GLY A 646 36.06 -47.51 35.28
C GLY A 646 35.45 -46.63 36.36
N THR A 647 34.47 -47.19 37.07
CA THR A 647 33.99 -46.75 38.37
C THR A 647 35.04 -47.04 39.44
N PHE A 648 35.36 -46.05 40.26
CA PHE A 648 35.92 -46.23 41.60
C PHE A 648 35.13 -45.34 42.57
N ASP A 649 34.93 -45.89 43.77
CA ASP A 649 34.10 -45.44 44.90
C ASP A 649 34.19 -43.95 45.28
#